data_AF-A0A9P6D7H3-F1
#
_entry.id   AF-A0A9P6D7H3-F1
#
_cell.length_a   1.000
_cell.length_b   1.000
_cell.length_c   1.000
_cell.angle_alpha   90.00
_cell.angle_beta   90.00
_cell.angle_gamma   90.00
#
_symmetry.space_group_name_H-M   'P 1'
#
loop_
_entity.id
_entity.type
_entity.pdbx_description
1 polymer ?
#
loop_
_entity_poly.entity_id
_entity_poly.type
_entity_poly.pdbx_seq_one_letter_code
_entity_poly.pdbx_strand_id
1 'polypeptide(L)'
;MFSRMFTFSVLALLFTTQLVAALPLSDFHETNDIVSRAQGPTRCSLLDLDDAQSLPGWSKLEQYARSTWGAGEWEITINPPGYRDKPATMCVTGVSKIIQTGTPNCTEKRVDIPPKKKDGKTIDVDAGFTNRGNWNITNVTTAAHAEFFEAHFRLPNITQVHLGSLKAVGAFINAPDNSFVTTATNVTIKSVDIVPVPDKRCIGTILNQQCITSAEGRIQLVASGYIWFNYKIKRAPMANPKGAKHSRYAVKIEDVLKNATERAAYIDFKGYMNTSMRYDYFDEYPSNASLCSHQKLQVEPSCHASQVGYKRPTERQRVSATLSQSSRAAFNANAVPKPTTFPAPLVLPDDDLALDPKCPPQSLRQWIRLEDRNVVTSDRNNVYVAAPPAVDPEVDFMRRWTSPNIQDKSNNMQVRLPKLKDVVDYLAAFYPGMTVKVLPPSTLKFASWGNSAPATARSSGPKTQKNEPKYVGLNASSECIRIRTRGSNDGLFERQLNLDDLLDAAISVLPEDAYALVLLVDHDLYEGPEDEFVCGRAYGGSRVAVISSARYHPLLDAIQGIERDHAWPASHCEAYINECCEADASQPVKKRAKVVGGNGKQRAAQLSSSLDDVERVGSPLHAALAAHRSLPSLERSASASQLEGLWLGRGSGCLKEDARQPPYLCPVDLAKMISATQSTPPERYRAILAFCAKHEEVHLFAAYRAWIAERLKEIEK
;
A
#
# COMPACT_ATOMS: atom_id res chain seq x y z
N MET A 1 43.34 61.19 -2.55
CA MET A 1 43.50 61.15 -4.01
C MET A 1 42.16 60.76 -4.64
N PHE A 2 41.88 61.28 -5.84
CA PHE A 2 40.64 61.23 -6.64
C PHE A 2 39.95 59.83 -6.68
N SER A 3 38.62 59.65 -6.55
CA SER A 3 37.44 60.20 -7.30
C SER A 3 37.31 59.58 -8.71
N ARG A 4 36.18 59.10 -9.27
CA ARG A 4 34.71 59.06 -8.99
C ARG A 4 34.18 57.61 -9.26
N MET A 5 32.99 57.09 -8.92
CA MET A 5 31.67 57.55 -8.40
C MET A 5 30.57 57.93 -9.44
N PHE A 6 29.31 57.53 -9.18
CA PHE A 6 28.02 57.73 -9.92
C PHE A 6 27.83 56.95 -11.26
N THR A 7 26.66 56.38 -11.66
CA THR A 7 25.39 55.94 -11.00
C THR A 7 24.45 55.14 -11.96
N PHE A 8 23.54 54.32 -11.39
CA PHE A 8 22.16 53.98 -11.79
C PHE A 8 21.72 53.52 -13.22
N SER A 9 20.90 52.44 -13.22
CA SER A 9 19.52 52.33 -13.78
C SER A 9 19.20 51.54 -15.08
N VAL A 10 18.18 50.66 -14.94
CA VAL A 10 17.03 50.38 -15.87
C VAL A 10 17.36 49.66 -17.20
N LEU A 11 17.05 48.37 -17.39
CA LEU A 11 15.75 47.70 -17.67
C LEU A 11 15.21 47.91 -19.10
N ALA A 12 15.18 46.83 -19.94
CA ALA A 12 14.07 46.48 -20.87
C ALA A 12 14.40 45.31 -21.84
N LEU A 13 13.79 44.15 -21.62
CA LEU A 13 12.80 43.48 -22.50
C LEU A 13 12.82 43.71 -24.04
N LEU A 14 12.95 42.60 -24.81
CA LEU A 14 12.10 42.12 -25.95
C LEU A 14 12.86 41.55 -27.18
N PHE A 15 12.37 40.39 -27.64
CA PHE A 15 12.27 39.84 -29.01
C PHE A 15 13.08 40.47 -30.17
N THR A 16 13.68 39.62 -31.02
CA THR A 16 13.09 39.24 -32.33
C THR A 16 13.85 38.12 -33.05
N THR A 17 13.12 37.42 -33.92
CA THR A 17 13.62 36.44 -34.90
C THR A 17 14.01 37.12 -36.22
N GLN A 18 15.07 36.69 -36.92
CA GLN A 18 14.97 36.13 -38.30
C GLN A 18 16.31 35.77 -38.99
N LEU A 19 16.12 34.93 -40.00
CA LEU A 19 16.99 34.26 -40.96
C LEU A 19 17.81 35.14 -41.94
N VAL A 20 18.85 34.50 -42.51
CA VAL A 20 19.24 34.43 -43.96
C VAL A 20 20.38 35.29 -44.54
N ALA A 21 21.12 34.62 -45.46
CA ALA A 21 22.09 35.06 -46.47
C ALA A 21 23.54 35.34 -46.04
N ALA A 22 24.59 34.97 -46.81
CA ALA A 22 24.71 33.99 -47.90
C ALA A 22 26.19 33.72 -48.27
N LEU A 23 26.54 32.47 -48.65
CA LEU A 23 27.52 32.06 -49.71
C LEU A 23 29.02 32.48 -49.56
N PRO A 24 30.00 31.71 -50.11
CA PRO A 24 30.07 31.26 -51.51
C PRO A 24 30.24 29.74 -51.76
N LEU A 25 29.90 29.37 -52.99
CA LEU A 25 30.12 28.06 -53.62
C LEU A 25 31.51 27.97 -54.27
N SER A 26 32.00 26.74 -54.41
CA SER A 26 32.99 26.34 -55.42
C SER A 26 32.68 24.89 -55.84
N ASP A 27 32.38 24.68 -57.13
CA ASP A 27 31.95 23.39 -57.67
C ASP A 27 33.08 22.34 -57.75
N PHE A 28 32.71 21.06 -57.60
CA PHE A 28 33.29 19.95 -58.37
C PHE A 28 32.22 18.88 -58.65
N HIS A 29 32.36 18.18 -59.79
CA HIS A 29 31.27 17.48 -60.48
C HIS A 29 30.65 16.25 -59.78
N GLU A 30 29.34 16.11 -60.02
CA GLU A 30 28.48 14.92 -60.06
C GLU A 30 29.07 13.54 -59.69
N THR A 31 28.50 12.96 -58.64
CA THR A 31 27.90 11.62 -58.73
C THR A 31 26.45 11.69 -58.26
N ASN A 32 25.50 11.42 -59.16
CA ASN A 32 24.09 11.25 -58.81
C ASN A 32 23.89 9.92 -58.08
N ASP A 33 24.06 9.92 -56.76
CA ASP A 33 23.41 8.92 -55.91
C ASP A 33 22.31 9.58 -55.08
N ILE A 34 21.12 9.00 -55.21
CA ILE A 34 19.89 9.49 -54.58
C ILE A 34 20.06 9.30 -53.08
N VAL A 35 20.24 10.40 -52.33
CA VAL A 35 20.13 10.40 -50.87
C VAL A 35 18.72 9.94 -50.52
N SER A 36 18.58 8.65 -50.22
CA SER A 36 17.33 8.08 -49.77
C SER A 36 16.88 8.83 -48.53
N ARG A 37 15.63 9.28 -48.50
CA ARG A 37 14.98 9.73 -47.25
C ARG A 37 15.33 8.74 -46.15
N ALA A 38 16.00 9.21 -45.09
CA ALA A 38 16.37 8.40 -43.95
C ALA A 38 15.13 7.61 -43.49
N GLN A 39 15.21 6.28 -43.53
CA GLN A 39 14.11 5.45 -43.10
C GLN A 39 13.92 5.67 -41.59
N GLY A 40 12.67 5.80 -41.15
CA GLY A 40 12.35 5.89 -39.74
C GLY A 40 12.78 4.61 -38.99
N PRO A 41 12.93 4.66 -37.66
CA PRO A 41 13.38 3.51 -36.90
C PRO A 41 12.38 2.36 -37.07
N THR A 42 12.89 1.16 -37.33
CA THR A 42 12.06 -0.04 -37.52
C THR A 42 12.39 -1.10 -36.48
N ARG A 43 11.56 -2.14 -36.33
CA ARG A 43 11.95 -3.27 -35.48
C ARG A 43 12.88 -4.27 -36.14
N CYS A 44 13.14 -4.15 -37.44
CA CYS A 44 13.86 -5.14 -38.24
C CYS A 44 14.62 -4.46 -39.38
N SER A 45 15.94 -4.64 -39.45
CA SER A 45 16.70 -4.29 -40.65
C SER A 45 16.94 -5.53 -41.53
N LEU A 46 17.27 -5.30 -42.80
CA LEU A 46 17.71 -6.33 -43.73
C LEU A 46 19.15 -6.72 -43.38
N LEU A 47 19.43 -8.02 -43.35
CA LEU A 47 20.81 -8.52 -43.22
C LEU A 47 21.58 -8.31 -44.53
N ASP A 48 22.86 -7.98 -44.42
CA ASP A 48 23.84 -8.23 -45.48
C ASP A 48 24.61 -9.56 -45.27
N LEU A 49 25.66 -9.78 -46.06
CA LEU A 49 26.48 -11.00 -45.97
C LEU A 49 27.37 -11.03 -44.72
N ASP A 50 27.96 -9.91 -44.35
CA ASP A 50 28.91 -9.81 -43.25
C ASP A 50 28.16 -9.91 -41.91
N ASP A 51 26.97 -9.30 -41.84
CA ASP A 51 26.02 -9.49 -40.75
C ASP A 51 25.69 -10.98 -40.54
N ALA A 52 25.33 -11.67 -41.61
CA ALA A 52 24.92 -13.07 -41.57
C ALA A 52 26.10 -13.99 -41.18
N GLN A 53 27.31 -13.70 -41.67
CA GLN A 53 28.54 -14.42 -41.31
C GLN A 53 28.93 -14.20 -39.85
N SER A 54 28.60 -13.05 -39.26
CA SER A 54 28.88 -12.76 -37.85
C SER A 54 27.94 -13.46 -36.84
N LEU A 55 26.92 -14.19 -37.32
CA LEU A 55 26.02 -14.96 -36.46
C LEU A 55 26.76 -16.13 -35.76
N PRO A 56 26.57 -16.35 -34.44
CA PRO A 56 27.28 -17.42 -33.71
C PRO A 56 27.12 -18.84 -34.28
N GLY A 57 25.99 -19.11 -34.95
CA GLY A 57 25.68 -20.38 -35.60
C GLY A 57 26.11 -20.50 -37.06
N TRP A 58 26.81 -19.51 -37.64
CA TRP A 58 27.11 -19.45 -39.07
C TRP A 58 27.70 -20.75 -39.64
N SER A 59 28.70 -21.32 -38.95
CA SER A 59 29.36 -22.57 -39.37
C SER A 59 28.40 -23.76 -39.53
N LYS A 60 27.27 -23.79 -38.81
CA LYS A 60 26.23 -24.81 -38.97
C LYS A 60 25.40 -24.61 -40.24
N LEU A 61 25.19 -23.37 -40.68
CA LEU A 61 24.51 -23.08 -41.95
C LEU A 61 25.37 -23.55 -43.13
N GLU A 62 26.68 -23.29 -43.07
CA GLU A 62 27.61 -23.84 -44.06
C GLU A 62 27.67 -25.37 -44.01
N GLN A 63 27.78 -25.97 -42.82
CA GLN A 63 27.79 -27.42 -42.65
C GLN A 63 26.51 -28.05 -43.20
N TYR A 64 25.34 -27.45 -42.93
CA TYR A 64 24.06 -27.86 -43.48
C TYR A 64 24.07 -27.81 -45.02
N ALA A 65 24.62 -26.75 -45.63
CA ALA A 65 24.74 -26.66 -47.08
C ALA A 65 25.66 -27.77 -47.64
N ARG A 66 26.82 -28.04 -47.01
CA ARG A 66 27.72 -29.15 -47.40
C ARG A 66 27.06 -30.52 -47.25
N SER A 67 26.30 -30.76 -46.19
CA SER A 67 25.62 -32.05 -45.94
C SER A 67 24.33 -32.23 -46.75
N THR A 68 23.75 -31.16 -47.29
CA THR A 68 22.51 -31.23 -48.09
C THR A 68 22.79 -31.26 -49.59
N TRP A 69 23.80 -30.51 -50.07
CA TRP A 69 24.11 -30.35 -51.51
C TRP A 69 25.57 -30.67 -51.87
N GLY A 70 26.34 -31.22 -50.94
CA GLY A 70 27.73 -31.63 -51.16
C GLY A 70 28.74 -30.48 -51.10
N ALA A 71 30.01 -30.84 -51.00
CA ALA A 71 31.10 -29.88 -51.09
C ALA A 71 31.21 -29.25 -52.49
N GLY A 72 31.80 -28.07 -52.56
CA GLY A 72 32.06 -27.33 -53.79
C GLY A 72 32.15 -25.83 -53.54
N GLU A 73 32.62 -25.10 -54.54
CA GLU A 73 32.61 -23.65 -54.52
C GLU A 73 31.18 -23.11 -54.69
N TRP A 74 30.82 -22.20 -53.79
CA TRP A 74 29.58 -21.45 -53.83
C TRP A 74 29.86 -19.96 -53.61
N GLU A 75 28.95 -19.13 -54.05
CA GLU A 75 28.81 -17.73 -53.67
C GLU A 75 27.56 -17.61 -52.79
N ILE A 76 27.61 -16.82 -51.72
CA ILE A 76 26.46 -16.60 -50.84
C ILE A 76 25.85 -15.25 -51.16
N THR A 77 24.52 -15.22 -51.26
CA THR A 77 23.77 -13.98 -51.50
C THR A 77 22.67 -13.84 -50.47
N ILE A 78 22.55 -12.63 -49.91
CA ILE A 78 21.52 -12.24 -48.96
C ILE A 78 20.59 -11.23 -49.66
N ASN A 79 19.30 -11.24 -49.34
CA ASN A 79 18.30 -10.30 -49.86
C ASN A 79 18.34 -10.01 -51.39
N PRO A 80 18.44 -11.03 -52.27
CA PRO A 80 18.57 -10.83 -53.71
C PRO A 80 17.33 -10.13 -54.32
N PRO A 81 17.50 -9.17 -55.26
CA PRO A 81 16.42 -8.28 -55.73
C PRO A 81 15.15 -8.95 -56.27
N GLY A 82 15.26 -10.20 -56.76
CA GLY A 82 14.16 -10.99 -57.32
C GLY A 82 13.37 -11.85 -56.32
N TYR A 83 13.69 -11.82 -55.02
CA TYR A 83 13.04 -12.63 -53.98
C TYR A 83 12.63 -11.79 -52.77
N ARG A 84 11.93 -10.68 -53.03
CA ARG A 84 11.49 -9.71 -52.00
C ARG A 84 10.47 -10.28 -51.01
N ASP A 85 9.84 -11.41 -51.34
CA ASP A 85 8.95 -12.20 -50.49
C ASP A 85 9.71 -13.05 -49.45
N LYS A 86 11.04 -13.20 -49.61
CA LYS A 86 11.90 -14.05 -48.79
C LYS A 86 13.13 -13.29 -48.26
N PRO A 87 12.94 -12.18 -47.54
CA PRO A 87 14.06 -11.45 -46.98
C PRO A 87 14.76 -12.27 -45.88
N ALA A 88 16.01 -11.91 -45.60
CA ALA A 88 16.70 -12.20 -44.35
C ALA A 88 16.78 -10.91 -43.54
N THR A 89 16.34 -10.93 -42.29
CA THR A 89 16.27 -9.74 -41.42
C THR A 89 16.86 -10.01 -40.05
N MET A 90 17.36 -8.94 -39.43
CA MET A 90 17.75 -8.90 -38.02
C MET A 90 16.70 -8.07 -37.26
N CYS A 91 15.99 -8.69 -36.33
CA CYS A 91 14.85 -8.07 -35.64
C CYS A 91 15.04 -7.95 -34.13
N VAL A 92 14.64 -6.82 -33.54
CA VAL A 92 14.47 -6.66 -32.09
C VAL A 92 13.40 -7.64 -31.60
N THR A 93 13.74 -8.49 -30.62
CA THR A 93 12.80 -9.47 -30.05
C THR A 93 12.37 -9.12 -28.63
N GLY A 94 11.11 -9.42 -28.30
CA GLY A 94 10.57 -9.32 -26.95
C GLY A 94 10.48 -7.89 -26.40
N VAL A 95 10.73 -7.76 -25.09
CA VAL A 95 10.76 -6.49 -24.35
C VAL A 95 12.03 -6.48 -23.51
N SER A 96 12.97 -5.60 -23.84
CA SER A 96 14.25 -5.45 -23.15
C SER A 96 14.02 -5.08 -21.69
N LYS A 97 14.61 -5.83 -20.75
CA LYS A 97 14.53 -5.51 -19.32
C LYS A 97 15.62 -4.52 -18.96
N ILE A 98 15.26 -3.48 -18.23
CA ILE A 98 16.21 -2.55 -17.61
C ILE A 98 16.38 -2.96 -16.15
N ILE A 99 17.63 -3.02 -15.70
CA ILE A 99 18.05 -3.44 -14.37
C ILE A 99 18.68 -2.25 -13.67
N GLN A 100 18.15 -1.92 -12.50
CA GLN A 100 18.69 -0.87 -11.64
C GLN A 100 20.02 -1.31 -11.03
N THR A 101 21.04 -0.46 -11.08
CA THR A 101 22.40 -0.79 -10.61
C THR A 101 22.86 0.02 -9.39
N GLY A 102 22.11 1.05 -8.98
CA GLY A 102 22.40 1.84 -7.78
C GLY A 102 21.13 2.30 -7.05
N THR A 103 21.27 2.80 -5.82
CA THR A 103 20.16 3.37 -5.04
C THR A 103 19.62 4.64 -5.73
N PRO A 104 18.29 4.87 -5.79
CA PRO A 104 17.74 6.11 -6.33
C PRO A 104 18.12 7.30 -5.46
N ASN A 105 18.59 8.38 -6.08
CA ASN A 105 18.72 9.68 -5.44
C ASN A 105 17.47 10.50 -5.75
N CYS A 106 16.62 10.71 -4.76
CA CYS A 106 15.36 11.43 -4.89
C CYS A 106 15.46 12.81 -4.22
N THR A 107 15.12 13.85 -4.98
CA THR A 107 15.01 15.23 -4.49
C THR A 107 13.58 15.73 -4.62
N GLU A 108 13.06 16.36 -3.58
CA GLU A 108 11.71 16.94 -3.58
C GLU A 108 11.77 18.46 -3.64
N LYS A 109 10.88 19.06 -4.44
CA LYS A 109 10.77 20.51 -4.56
C LYS A 109 9.31 20.93 -4.64
N ARG A 110 8.95 21.92 -3.83
CA ARG A 110 7.69 22.67 -3.94
C ARG A 110 7.72 23.53 -5.21
N VAL A 111 6.70 23.42 -6.05
CA VAL A 111 6.56 24.14 -7.33
C VAL A 111 5.23 24.87 -7.35
N ASP A 112 5.31 26.17 -7.58
CA ASP A 112 4.16 27.09 -7.64
C ASP A 112 3.54 27.11 -9.04
N ILE A 113 2.23 26.86 -9.11
CA ILE A 113 1.42 26.89 -10.34
C ILE A 113 0.47 28.10 -10.29
N PRO A 114 0.52 29.00 -11.29
CA PRO A 114 -0.41 30.11 -11.40
C PRO A 114 -1.78 29.67 -11.95
N PRO A 115 -2.87 30.41 -11.71
CA PRO A 115 -4.17 30.10 -12.28
C PRO A 115 -4.21 30.33 -13.79
N LYS A 116 -5.11 29.61 -14.50
CA LYS A 116 -5.28 29.69 -15.97
C LYS A 116 -5.56 31.10 -16.51
N LYS A 117 -6.11 31.98 -15.69
CA LYS A 117 -6.45 33.38 -16.01
C LYS A 117 -5.94 34.26 -14.88
N LYS A 118 -5.66 35.54 -15.18
CA LYS A 118 -5.00 36.48 -14.25
C LYS A 118 -5.68 36.61 -12.88
N ASP A 119 -6.99 36.37 -12.83
CA ASP A 119 -7.83 36.35 -11.62
C ASP A 119 -8.72 35.09 -11.56
N GLY A 120 -8.25 33.99 -12.17
CA GLY A 120 -8.98 32.73 -12.29
C GLY A 120 -9.00 31.93 -10.99
N LYS A 121 -10.13 31.29 -10.68
CA LYS A 121 -10.27 30.38 -9.54
C LYS A 121 -9.84 28.94 -9.83
N THR A 122 -9.25 28.64 -10.99
CA THR A 122 -8.96 27.25 -11.39
C THR A 122 -7.50 27.11 -11.82
N ILE A 123 -6.84 26.11 -11.24
CA ILE A 123 -5.47 25.67 -11.55
C ILE A 123 -5.55 24.31 -12.22
N ASP A 124 -4.71 24.06 -13.22
CA ASP A 124 -4.50 22.70 -13.74
C ASP A 124 -3.25 22.09 -13.10
N VAL A 125 -3.42 20.91 -12.51
CA VAL A 125 -2.34 20.12 -11.92
C VAL A 125 -2.09 18.89 -12.80
N ASP A 126 -0.88 18.77 -13.31
CA ASP A 126 -0.40 17.57 -14.00
C ASP A 126 -0.10 16.48 -12.96
N ALA A 127 -1.08 15.65 -12.61
CA ALA A 127 -0.91 14.57 -11.64
C ALA A 127 -0.44 13.28 -12.34
N GLY A 128 0.56 12.58 -11.78
CA GLY A 128 1.09 11.31 -12.27
C GLY A 128 2.62 11.27 -12.34
N PHE A 129 3.16 10.49 -13.28
CA PHE A 129 4.62 10.31 -13.43
C PHE A 129 5.08 10.46 -14.89
N THR A 130 6.32 10.90 -15.05
CA THR A 130 7.11 10.83 -16.28
C THR A 130 8.49 10.27 -15.95
N ASN A 131 8.79 9.08 -16.47
CA ASN A 131 10.12 8.50 -16.48
C ASN A 131 10.80 8.78 -17.82
N ARG A 132 12.03 9.31 -17.76
CA ARG A 132 12.91 9.50 -18.91
C ARG A 132 14.25 8.81 -18.65
N GLY A 133 14.46 7.69 -19.33
CA GLY A 133 15.75 7.01 -19.41
C GLY A 133 16.65 7.66 -20.45
N ASN A 134 17.91 7.91 -20.10
CA ASN A 134 18.95 8.37 -21.01
C ASN A 134 20.05 7.30 -21.00
N TRP A 135 20.35 6.74 -22.17
CA TRP A 135 21.10 5.50 -22.31
C TRP A 135 22.23 5.68 -23.31
N ASN A 136 23.45 5.33 -22.93
CA ASN A 136 24.59 5.24 -23.82
C ASN A 136 24.81 3.77 -24.19
N ILE A 137 25.05 3.51 -25.47
CA ILE A 137 25.39 2.17 -25.95
C ILE A 137 26.85 1.89 -25.56
N THR A 138 27.06 0.81 -24.82
CA THR A 138 28.36 0.42 -24.26
C THR A 138 28.99 -0.77 -24.97
N ASN A 139 28.18 -1.57 -25.68
CA ASN A 139 28.63 -2.69 -26.48
C ASN A 139 27.68 -2.85 -27.66
N VAL A 140 28.24 -3.03 -28.86
CA VAL A 140 27.50 -3.20 -30.11
C VAL A 140 27.75 -4.58 -30.70
N THR A 141 26.84 -5.03 -31.54
CA THR A 141 27.05 -6.18 -32.41
C THR A 141 27.50 -5.73 -33.81
N THR A 142 28.34 -6.53 -34.45
CA THR A 142 28.67 -6.42 -35.88
C THR A 142 27.46 -6.59 -36.77
N ALA A 143 26.54 -7.52 -36.42
CA ALA A 143 25.32 -7.75 -37.18
C ALA A 143 24.33 -6.58 -37.08
N ALA A 144 23.88 -6.07 -38.22
CA ALA A 144 23.11 -4.86 -38.40
C ALA A 144 23.81 -3.64 -37.78
N HIS A 145 25.11 -3.47 -38.06
CA HIS A 145 25.87 -2.30 -37.62
C HIS A 145 25.38 -1.02 -38.29
N ALA A 146 25.39 0.10 -37.56
CA ALA A 146 24.88 1.42 -37.97
C ALA A 146 23.38 1.49 -38.35
N GLU A 147 22.63 0.40 -38.19
CA GLU A 147 21.20 0.33 -38.47
C GLU A 147 20.32 0.98 -37.38
N PHE A 148 19.18 1.54 -37.78
CA PHE A 148 18.29 2.31 -36.90
C PHE A 148 17.05 1.52 -36.45
N PHE A 149 17.00 1.22 -35.15
CA PHE A 149 16.02 0.32 -34.55
C PHE A 149 15.05 1.03 -33.59
N GLU A 150 13.85 0.47 -33.41
CA GLU A 150 12.93 0.75 -32.31
C GLU A 150 12.78 -0.47 -31.40
N ALA A 151 12.85 -0.28 -30.08
CA ALA A 151 12.62 -1.32 -29.08
C ALA A 151 11.61 -0.90 -28.01
N HIS A 152 10.96 -1.92 -27.41
CA HIS A 152 10.20 -1.76 -26.18
C HIS A 152 11.04 -2.18 -24.97
N PHE A 153 10.94 -1.37 -23.93
CA PHE A 153 11.68 -1.54 -22.69
C PHE A 153 10.71 -1.73 -21.51
N ARG A 154 11.06 -2.62 -20.58
CA ARG A 154 10.40 -2.75 -19.29
C ARG A 154 11.31 -2.15 -18.23
N LEU A 155 10.87 -1.03 -17.66
CA LEU A 155 11.57 -0.35 -16.58
C LEU A 155 11.30 -1.07 -15.24
N PRO A 156 12.25 -1.06 -14.29
CA PRO A 156 12.02 -1.54 -12.93
C PRO A 156 11.09 -0.58 -12.16
N ASN A 157 10.40 -1.08 -11.13
CA ASN A 157 9.72 -0.17 -10.19
C ASN A 157 10.77 0.46 -9.28
N ILE A 158 10.87 1.80 -9.31
CA ILE A 158 11.87 2.58 -8.57
C ILE A 158 11.21 3.58 -7.61
N THR A 159 9.90 3.41 -7.36
CA THR A 159 9.05 4.32 -6.60
C THR A 159 8.28 3.55 -5.52
N GLN A 160 8.01 4.20 -4.38
CA GLN A 160 7.22 3.63 -3.29
C GLN A 160 5.76 3.38 -3.70
N VAL A 161 5.21 4.24 -4.57
CA VAL A 161 3.96 3.96 -5.27
C VAL A 161 4.19 2.77 -6.20
N HIS A 162 3.41 1.68 -6.03
CA HIS A 162 3.49 0.46 -6.85
C HIS A 162 2.94 0.68 -8.27
N LEU A 163 3.69 1.45 -9.06
CA LEU A 163 3.49 1.58 -10.50
C LEU A 163 3.92 0.26 -11.16
N GLY A 164 2.93 -0.52 -11.63
CA GLY A 164 3.17 -1.81 -12.29
C GLY A 164 4.10 -1.68 -13.50
N SER A 165 4.79 -2.77 -13.87
CA SER A 165 5.97 -2.74 -14.75
C SER A 165 5.83 -1.81 -15.97
N LEU A 166 6.51 -0.66 -15.91
CA LEU A 166 6.35 0.41 -16.89
C LEU A 166 6.92 -0.01 -18.24
N LYS A 167 6.18 0.26 -19.32
CA LYS A 167 6.62 0.05 -20.70
C LYS A 167 7.04 1.38 -21.30
N ALA A 168 8.26 1.45 -21.81
CA ALA A 168 8.77 2.58 -22.58
C ALA A 168 9.07 2.15 -24.03
N VAL A 169 9.17 3.14 -24.92
CA VAL A 169 9.68 2.98 -26.29
C VAL A 169 10.97 3.78 -26.41
N GLY A 170 11.93 3.28 -27.17
CA GLY A 170 13.15 4.01 -27.51
C GLY A 170 13.66 3.59 -28.89
N ALA A 171 14.10 4.58 -29.67
CA ALA A 171 14.74 4.39 -30.97
C ALA A 171 16.25 4.63 -30.84
N PHE A 172 17.08 3.75 -31.41
CA PHE A 172 18.52 3.71 -31.20
C PHE A 172 19.25 3.19 -32.45
N ILE A 173 20.47 3.67 -32.69
CA ILE A 173 21.33 3.21 -33.79
C ILE A 173 22.36 2.23 -33.23
N ASN A 174 22.55 1.07 -33.87
CA ASN A 174 23.56 0.07 -33.45
C ASN A 174 24.99 0.48 -33.85
N ALA A 175 25.54 1.51 -33.20
CA ALA A 175 26.92 1.94 -33.35
C ALA A 175 27.50 2.42 -32.00
N PRO A 176 28.83 2.34 -31.79
CA PRO A 176 29.46 2.79 -30.56
C PRO A 176 29.23 4.30 -30.34
N ASP A 177 29.36 4.74 -29.09
CA ASP A 177 29.19 6.13 -28.65
C ASP A 177 27.81 6.78 -28.93
N ASN A 178 26.87 6.05 -29.55
CA ASN A 178 25.49 6.48 -29.67
C ASN A 178 24.75 6.44 -28.34
N SER A 179 23.74 7.32 -28.23
CA SER A 179 22.82 7.35 -27.11
C SER A 179 21.37 7.35 -27.59
N PHE A 180 20.47 6.91 -26.71
CA PHE A 180 19.03 6.95 -26.95
C PHE A 180 18.26 7.32 -25.69
N VAL A 181 17.01 7.73 -25.91
CA VAL A 181 16.09 8.14 -24.84
C VAL A 181 14.89 7.22 -24.85
N THR A 182 14.45 6.80 -23.66
CA THR A 182 13.16 6.11 -23.48
C THR A 182 12.25 6.96 -22.61
N THR A 183 11.00 7.15 -23.03
CA THR A 183 10.01 7.89 -22.24
C THR A 183 8.83 6.98 -21.88
N ALA A 184 8.40 7.03 -20.62
CA ALA A 184 7.16 6.42 -20.14
C ALA A 184 6.43 7.43 -19.25
N THR A 185 5.22 7.83 -19.65
CA THR A 185 4.43 8.85 -18.98
C THR A 185 3.01 8.34 -18.75
N ASN A 186 2.50 8.56 -17.54
CA ASN A 186 1.07 8.51 -17.24
C ASN A 186 0.77 9.76 -16.41
N VAL A 187 0.32 10.82 -17.09
CA VAL A 187 -0.01 12.11 -16.49
C VAL A 187 -1.44 12.46 -16.89
N THR A 188 -2.25 12.77 -15.89
CA THR A 188 -3.63 13.23 -16.01
C THR A 188 -3.73 14.66 -15.50
N ILE A 189 -4.33 15.54 -16.28
CA ILE A 189 -4.57 16.93 -15.86
C ILE A 189 -5.80 16.97 -14.97
N LYS A 190 -5.64 17.36 -13.71
CA LYS A 190 -6.71 17.59 -12.75
C LYS A 190 -6.91 19.10 -12.60
N SER A 191 -8.08 19.62 -12.98
CA SER A 191 -8.44 20.99 -12.66
C SER A 191 -8.90 21.08 -11.21
N VAL A 192 -8.24 21.94 -10.42
CA VAL A 192 -8.52 22.18 -9.00
C VAL A 192 -8.98 23.63 -8.84
N ASP A 193 -10.12 23.83 -8.19
CA ASP A 193 -10.59 25.16 -7.86
C ASP A 193 -9.96 25.67 -6.55
N ILE A 194 -9.39 26.87 -6.62
CA ILE A 194 -8.79 27.60 -5.50
C ILE A 194 -9.74 28.69 -5.00
N VAL A 195 -9.82 28.84 -3.68
CA VAL A 195 -10.57 29.93 -3.06
C VAL A 195 -9.67 31.17 -2.99
N PRO A 196 -10.01 32.27 -3.68
CA PRO A 196 -9.17 33.46 -3.65
C PRO A 196 -9.25 34.17 -2.29
N VAL A 197 -8.08 34.49 -1.75
CA VAL A 197 -7.92 35.27 -0.51
C VAL A 197 -7.76 36.74 -0.89
N PRO A 198 -8.50 37.70 -0.28
CA PRO A 198 -8.28 39.12 -0.50
C PRO A 198 -6.81 39.52 -0.29
N ASP A 199 -6.32 40.42 -1.14
CA ASP A 199 -4.96 40.98 -1.12
C ASP A 199 -3.79 39.98 -1.22
N LYS A 200 -4.05 38.74 -1.65
CA LYS A 200 -2.99 37.74 -1.94
C LYS A 200 -3.07 37.18 -3.36
N ARG A 201 -1.90 37.04 -3.97
CA ARG A 201 -1.74 36.41 -5.29
C ARG A 201 -2.00 34.91 -5.14
N CYS A 202 -3.07 34.43 -5.77
CA CYS A 202 -3.49 33.03 -5.65
C CYS A 202 -2.54 32.14 -6.47
N ILE A 203 -1.91 31.18 -5.81
CA ILE A 203 -0.89 30.27 -6.34
C ILE A 203 -1.15 28.90 -5.70
N GLY A 204 -1.17 27.83 -6.49
CA GLY A 204 -1.27 26.46 -5.98
C GLY A 204 0.11 25.83 -5.98
N THR A 205 0.57 25.34 -4.84
CA THR A 205 1.89 24.69 -4.71
C THR A 205 1.72 23.18 -4.78
N ILE A 206 2.55 22.48 -5.57
CA ILE A 206 2.63 21.02 -5.63
C ILE A 206 4.02 20.53 -5.22
N LEU A 207 4.15 19.28 -4.75
CA LEU A 207 5.45 18.61 -4.70
C LEU A 207 5.75 17.96 -6.05
N ASN A 208 6.94 18.28 -6.56
CA ASN A 208 7.57 17.59 -7.67
C ASN A 208 8.75 16.78 -7.10
N GLN A 209 8.57 15.46 -6.98
CA GLN A 209 9.62 14.53 -6.59
C GLN A 209 10.39 14.11 -7.85
N GLN A 210 11.71 14.22 -7.81
CA GLN A 210 12.58 13.83 -8.91
C GLN A 210 13.59 12.78 -8.44
N CYS A 211 13.42 11.54 -8.90
CA CYS A 211 14.30 10.42 -8.60
C CYS A 211 15.20 10.08 -9.77
N ILE A 212 16.52 10.19 -9.56
CA ILE A 212 17.55 9.81 -10.52
C ILE A 212 18.20 8.50 -10.05
N THR A 213 18.27 7.49 -10.91
CA THR A 213 18.92 6.20 -10.59
C THR A 213 19.70 5.64 -11.78
N SER A 214 20.86 5.06 -11.51
CA SER A 214 21.68 4.37 -12.50
C SER A 214 21.08 3.00 -12.84
N ALA A 215 21.12 2.66 -14.13
CA ALA A 215 20.61 1.40 -14.63
C ALA A 215 21.33 0.97 -15.92
N GLU A 216 21.17 -0.30 -16.24
CA GLU A 216 21.69 -0.92 -17.46
C GLU A 216 20.66 -1.86 -18.08
N GLY A 217 20.88 -2.25 -19.33
CA GLY A 217 20.03 -3.21 -20.00
C GLY A 217 20.69 -3.80 -21.24
N ARG A 218 20.01 -4.81 -21.78
CA ARG A 218 20.44 -5.55 -22.97
C ARG A 218 19.28 -5.66 -23.95
N ILE A 219 19.55 -5.28 -25.19
CA ILE A 219 18.64 -5.48 -26.32
C ILE A 219 19.06 -6.77 -27.02
N GLN A 220 18.08 -7.62 -27.37
CA GLN A 220 18.33 -8.81 -28.16
C GLN A 220 17.83 -8.59 -29.59
N LEU A 221 18.75 -8.72 -30.54
CA LEU A 221 18.46 -8.84 -31.95
C LEU A 221 18.46 -10.33 -32.34
N VAL A 222 17.57 -10.74 -33.23
CA VAL A 222 17.46 -12.13 -33.71
C VAL A 222 17.29 -12.17 -35.22
N ALA A 223 18.16 -12.92 -35.89
CA ALA A 223 18.13 -13.14 -37.33
C ALA A 223 17.06 -14.16 -37.72
N SER A 224 16.39 -13.92 -38.85
CA SER A 224 15.38 -14.82 -39.42
C SER A 224 15.29 -14.65 -40.95
N GLY A 225 14.70 -15.61 -41.65
CA GLY A 225 14.50 -15.54 -43.10
C GLY A 225 15.47 -16.40 -43.92
N TYR A 226 15.83 -15.97 -45.13
CA TYR A 226 16.42 -16.86 -46.14
C TYR A 226 17.80 -16.43 -46.66
N ILE A 227 18.75 -17.38 -46.65
CA ILE A 227 20.12 -17.24 -47.14
C ILE A 227 20.31 -18.10 -48.38
N TRP A 228 20.93 -17.56 -49.43
CA TRP A 228 21.01 -18.23 -50.73
C TRP A 228 22.43 -18.68 -51.06
N PHE A 229 22.62 -19.99 -51.19
CA PHE A 229 23.86 -20.63 -51.63
C PHE A 229 23.81 -20.86 -53.15
N ASN A 230 24.68 -20.18 -53.88
CA ASN A 230 24.79 -20.21 -55.35
C ASN A 230 26.02 -21.04 -55.76
N TYR A 231 25.81 -22.29 -56.15
CA TYR A 231 26.86 -23.19 -56.63
C TYR A 231 27.14 -22.96 -58.13
N LYS A 232 28.44 -22.90 -58.49
CA LYS A 232 28.88 -22.76 -59.90
C LYS A 232 28.33 -23.85 -60.84
N ILE A 233 28.09 -25.06 -60.31
CA ILE A 233 27.59 -26.22 -61.07
C ILE A 233 26.25 -26.69 -60.47
N LYS A 234 25.24 -26.84 -61.34
CA LYS A 234 23.92 -27.38 -60.99
C LYS A 234 24.04 -28.79 -60.41
N ARG A 235 23.41 -29.01 -59.26
CA ARG A 235 23.49 -30.23 -58.46
C ARG A 235 22.11 -30.61 -57.93
N ALA A 236 21.91 -31.86 -57.54
CA ALA A 236 20.69 -32.30 -56.85
C ALA A 236 20.97 -32.43 -55.34
N PRO A 237 19.94 -32.39 -54.47
CA PRO A 237 20.11 -32.69 -53.04
C PRO A 237 20.66 -34.10 -52.84
N MET A 238 21.58 -34.30 -51.90
CA MET A 238 22.22 -35.61 -51.67
C MET A 238 21.22 -36.68 -51.20
N ALA A 239 20.13 -36.27 -50.53
CA ALA A 239 19.02 -37.14 -50.17
C ALA A 239 18.14 -37.56 -51.37
N ASN A 240 18.25 -36.89 -52.53
CA ASN A 240 17.56 -37.28 -53.76
C ASN A 240 18.46 -37.02 -55.00
N PRO A 241 19.46 -37.88 -55.28
CA PRO A 241 20.40 -37.68 -56.39
C PRO A 241 19.77 -37.70 -57.78
N LYS A 242 18.54 -38.24 -57.92
CA LYS A 242 17.75 -38.26 -59.16
C LYS A 242 16.80 -37.06 -59.29
N GLY A 243 16.75 -36.18 -58.30
CA GLY A 243 15.89 -35.00 -58.27
C GLY A 243 16.32 -33.88 -59.23
N ALA A 244 15.50 -32.83 -59.30
CA ALA A 244 15.79 -31.64 -60.09
C ALA A 244 17.11 -30.99 -59.65
N LYS A 245 17.94 -30.62 -60.64
CA LYS A 245 19.25 -30.01 -60.39
C LYS A 245 19.16 -28.49 -60.43
N HIS A 246 19.53 -27.84 -59.33
CA HIS A 246 19.57 -26.39 -59.22
C HIS A 246 21.00 -25.90 -58.95
N SER A 247 21.30 -24.68 -59.38
CA SER A 247 22.53 -23.97 -59.01
C SER A 247 22.35 -23.09 -57.78
N ARG A 248 21.10 -22.79 -57.40
CA ARG A 248 20.77 -21.85 -56.31
C ARG A 248 19.81 -22.52 -55.32
N TYR A 249 20.17 -22.50 -54.05
CA TYR A 249 19.39 -23.07 -52.96
C TYR A 249 19.21 -22.08 -51.82
N ALA A 250 17.99 -21.98 -51.29
CA ALA A 250 17.67 -21.18 -50.12
C ALA A 250 17.72 -22.05 -48.84
N VAL A 251 18.37 -21.53 -47.80
CA VAL A 251 18.32 -22.06 -46.43
C VAL A 251 17.53 -21.07 -45.58
N LYS A 252 16.54 -21.55 -44.86
CA LYS A 252 15.82 -20.75 -43.86
C LYS A 252 16.59 -20.78 -42.54
N ILE A 253 16.98 -19.62 -42.02
CA ILE A 253 17.93 -19.50 -40.90
C ILE A 253 17.43 -20.29 -39.68
N GLU A 254 16.18 -20.06 -39.26
CA GLU A 254 15.60 -20.69 -38.08
C GLU A 254 15.32 -22.21 -38.20
N ASP A 255 15.29 -22.77 -39.42
CA ASP A 255 15.08 -24.22 -39.62
C ASP A 255 16.35 -25.01 -39.29
N VAL A 256 17.52 -24.40 -39.49
CA VAL A 256 18.85 -24.94 -39.15
C VAL A 256 19.28 -24.47 -37.75
N LEU A 257 19.23 -23.15 -37.50
CA LEU A 257 19.57 -22.51 -36.23
C LEU A 257 18.34 -22.44 -35.31
N LYS A 258 17.90 -23.63 -34.89
CA LYS A 258 16.69 -23.81 -34.07
C LYS A 258 16.79 -23.13 -32.71
N ASN A 259 17.97 -23.11 -32.10
CA ASN A 259 18.21 -22.36 -30.87
C ASN A 259 18.39 -20.87 -31.19
N ALA A 260 17.53 -20.03 -30.63
CA ALA A 260 17.55 -18.58 -30.88
C ALA A 260 18.91 -17.94 -30.55
N THR A 261 19.66 -18.43 -29.56
CA THR A 261 20.97 -17.85 -29.20
C THR A 261 22.03 -18.03 -30.30
N GLU A 262 21.87 -19.00 -31.19
CA GLU A 262 22.80 -19.26 -32.30
C GLU A 262 22.58 -18.29 -33.48
N ARG A 263 21.43 -17.60 -33.48
CA ARG A 263 21.04 -16.57 -34.44
C ARG A 263 20.66 -15.26 -33.75
N ALA A 264 21.17 -15.03 -32.55
CA ALA A 264 20.95 -13.82 -31.78
C ALA A 264 22.24 -13.01 -31.63
N ALA A 265 22.05 -11.70 -31.57
CA ALA A 265 23.07 -10.74 -31.23
C ALA A 265 22.56 -9.82 -30.11
N TYR A 266 23.48 -9.15 -29.41
CA TYR A 266 23.16 -8.36 -28.22
C TYR A 266 23.80 -6.98 -28.29
N ILE A 267 23.07 -5.99 -27.79
CA ILE A 267 23.53 -4.61 -27.61
C ILE A 267 23.37 -4.28 -26.13
N ASP A 268 24.46 -3.91 -25.46
CA ASP A 268 24.46 -3.54 -24.05
C ASP A 268 24.49 -2.02 -23.90
N PHE A 269 23.62 -1.49 -23.04
CA PHE A 269 23.53 -0.05 -22.78
C PHE A 269 23.52 0.24 -21.27
N LYS A 270 24.08 1.38 -20.90
CA LYS A 270 24.14 1.88 -19.51
C LYS A 270 23.76 3.35 -19.47
N GLY A 271 23.21 3.78 -18.35
CA GLY A 271 22.82 5.18 -18.19
C GLY A 271 22.03 5.41 -16.92
N TYR A 272 21.07 6.33 -16.99
CA TYR A 272 20.25 6.69 -15.85
C TYR A 272 18.79 6.94 -16.24
N MET A 273 17.91 6.59 -15.31
CA MET A 273 16.50 6.97 -15.35
C MET A 273 16.31 8.22 -14.49
N ASN A 274 15.63 9.22 -15.06
CA ASN A 274 15.15 10.39 -14.35
C ASN A 274 13.62 10.29 -14.30
N THR A 275 13.07 10.05 -13.11
CA THR A 275 11.63 9.97 -12.89
C THR A 275 11.16 11.21 -12.17
N SER A 276 10.34 12.02 -12.84
CA SER A 276 9.58 13.09 -12.20
C SER A 276 8.20 12.57 -11.85
N MET A 277 7.84 12.67 -10.57
CA MET A 277 6.50 12.39 -10.07
C MET A 277 5.89 13.69 -9.55
N ARG A 278 4.63 13.91 -9.92
CA ARG A 278 3.78 14.96 -9.37
C ARG A 278 2.57 14.26 -8.80
N TYR A 279 2.59 14.03 -7.50
CA TYR A 279 1.40 13.65 -6.76
C TYR A 279 0.76 14.92 -6.21
N ASP A 280 -0.54 14.84 -5.89
CA ASP A 280 -1.25 15.89 -5.17
C ASP A 280 -0.68 15.99 -3.74
N TYR A 281 0.46 16.66 -3.60
CA TYR A 281 0.79 17.32 -2.35
C TYR A 281 0.03 18.64 -2.33
N PHE A 282 -1.21 18.56 -1.88
CA PHE A 282 -1.65 19.58 -0.96
C PHE A 282 -0.68 19.56 0.23
N ASP A 283 -0.31 20.72 0.77
CA ASP A 283 -0.07 20.72 2.21
C ASP A 283 -1.37 20.15 2.80
N GLU A 284 -1.30 19.03 3.53
CA GLU A 284 -2.29 18.75 4.58
C GLU A 284 -2.08 19.76 5.71
N TYR A 285 -2.39 21.00 5.37
CA TYR A 285 -3.10 21.87 6.25
C TYR A 285 -4.57 21.85 5.80
N PRO A 286 -5.45 21.14 6.53
CA PRO A 286 -6.82 21.59 6.70
C PRO A 286 -6.82 22.95 7.44
N SER A 287 -6.35 24.00 6.77
CA SER A 287 -6.50 25.43 7.11
C SER A 287 -6.82 26.22 5.83
N ASN A 288 -7.86 25.82 5.10
CA ASN A 288 -9.21 26.23 5.48
C ASN A 288 -10.28 25.16 5.23
N ALA A 289 -10.08 23.97 5.79
CA ALA A 289 -11.23 23.43 6.51
C ALA A 289 -11.53 24.43 7.63
N SER A 290 -12.66 25.14 7.55
CA SER A 290 -13.31 25.53 8.80
C SER A 290 -13.42 24.25 9.63
N LEU A 291 -13.02 24.31 10.92
CA LEU A 291 -13.19 23.21 11.89
C LEU A 291 -14.45 22.44 11.52
N CYS A 292 -14.31 21.16 11.13
CA CYS A 292 -15.48 20.40 10.69
C CYS A 292 -16.51 20.53 11.79
N SER A 293 -17.62 21.20 11.49
CA SER A 293 -18.49 21.72 12.54
C SER A 293 -19.33 20.60 13.16
N HIS A 294 -19.22 19.39 12.58
CA HIS A 294 -19.97 18.17 12.87
C HIS A 294 -21.47 18.44 13.09
N GLN A 295 -22.01 19.46 12.40
CA GLN A 295 -23.40 19.93 12.57
C GLN A 295 -24.44 18.92 12.11
N LYS A 296 -24.09 18.05 11.16
CA LYS A 296 -24.95 17.00 10.63
C LYS A 296 -24.33 15.65 10.91
N LEU A 297 -25.13 14.77 11.50
CA LEU A 297 -24.77 13.40 11.81
C LEU A 297 -25.62 12.42 11.03
N GLN A 298 -24.97 11.38 10.51
CA GLN A 298 -25.62 10.25 9.87
C GLN A 298 -25.72 9.08 10.84
N VAL A 299 -26.95 8.64 11.09
CA VAL A 299 -27.28 7.52 12.00
C VAL A 299 -27.70 6.24 11.26
N GLU A 300 -27.72 6.28 9.93
CA GLU A 300 -27.96 5.16 9.01
C GLU A 300 -26.66 4.78 8.26
N PRO A 301 -26.56 3.57 7.68
CA PRO A 301 -25.36 3.13 6.96
C PRO A 301 -24.98 4.07 5.82
N SER A 302 -23.70 4.07 5.44
CA SER A 302 -23.18 4.85 4.31
C SER A 302 -23.86 4.50 2.99
N CYS A 303 -23.63 5.33 1.96
CA CYS A 303 -24.03 4.97 0.60
C CYS A 303 -23.26 3.74 0.08
N HIS A 304 -22.00 3.53 0.50
CA HIS A 304 -21.19 2.36 0.17
C HIS A 304 -21.80 1.05 0.69
N ALA A 305 -22.45 1.06 1.85
CA ALA A 305 -23.15 -0.10 2.43
C ALA A 305 -24.13 -0.76 1.43
N SER A 306 -24.82 0.07 0.63
CA SER A 306 -25.75 -0.41 -0.40
C SER A 306 -25.05 -1.04 -1.62
N GLN A 307 -23.83 -0.60 -1.93
CA GLN A 307 -23.03 -1.04 -3.07
C GLN A 307 -22.46 -2.45 -2.83
N VAL A 308 -21.95 -2.70 -1.62
CA VAL A 308 -21.51 -4.03 -1.16
C VAL A 308 -22.66 -4.98 -0.81
N GLY A 309 -23.89 -4.47 -0.73
CA GLY A 309 -25.10 -5.25 -0.49
C GLY A 309 -25.35 -5.61 0.97
N TYR A 310 -24.76 -4.85 1.91
CA TYR A 310 -25.07 -4.95 3.34
C TYR A 310 -26.55 -4.64 3.61
N LYS A 311 -27.15 -5.36 4.57
CA LYS A 311 -28.56 -5.21 4.94
C LYS A 311 -28.70 -5.10 6.46
N ARG A 312 -28.92 -3.88 6.95
CA ARG A 312 -29.18 -3.63 8.38
C ARG A 312 -30.41 -4.44 8.86
N PRO A 313 -30.30 -5.24 9.94
CA PRO A 313 -31.46 -5.93 10.51
C PRO A 313 -32.55 -4.95 10.95
N THR A 314 -33.82 -5.31 10.75
CA THR A 314 -34.99 -4.51 11.15
C THR A 314 -35.03 -4.30 12.67
N GLU A 315 -35.68 -3.23 13.13
CA GLU A 315 -35.85 -2.94 14.56
C GLU A 315 -36.37 -4.14 15.36
N ARG A 316 -37.38 -4.83 14.82
CA ARG A 316 -37.94 -6.05 15.42
C ARG A 316 -36.93 -7.19 15.50
N GLN A 317 -36.07 -7.36 14.50
CA GLN A 317 -34.98 -8.34 14.56
C GLN A 317 -33.93 -7.94 15.60
N ARG A 318 -33.55 -6.65 15.67
CA ARG A 318 -32.57 -6.15 16.66
C ARG A 318 -33.07 -6.33 18.09
N VAL A 319 -34.31 -5.94 18.39
CA VAL A 319 -34.93 -6.17 19.71
C VAL A 319 -35.10 -7.65 20.00
N SER A 320 -35.54 -8.46 19.03
CA SER A 320 -35.66 -9.92 19.24
C SER A 320 -34.31 -10.60 19.52
N ALA A 321 -33.20 -10.06 19.03
CA ALA A 321 -31.86 -10.62 19.22
C ALA A 321 -31.28 -10.38 20.62
N THR A 322 -31.81 -9.42 21.39
CA THR A 322 -31.42 -9.18 22.80
C THR A 322 -32.14 -10.11 23.79
N LEU A 323 -33.12 -10.89 23.34
CA LEU A 323 -33.92 -11.76 24.20
C LEU A 323 -33.34 -13.18 24.31
N SER A 324 -33.37 -13.75 25.52
CA SER A 324 -32.95 -15.13 25.79
C SER A 324 -33.97 -16.18 25.31
N GLN A 325 -35.24 -15.78 25.18
CA GLN A 325 -36.36 -16.62 24.77
C GLN A 325 -37.17 -15.96 23.64
N SER A 326 -37.81 -16.77 22.78
CA SER A 326 -38.74 -16.26 21.78
C SER A 326 -40.06 -15.85 22.42
N SER A 327 -40.24 -14.55 22.62
CA SER A 327 -41.53 -13.99 23.06
C SER A 327 -42.56 -13.99 21.92
N ARG A 328 -43.79 -14.41 22.23
CA ARG A 328 -44.98 -14.19 21.39
C ARG A 328 -45.67 -12.84 21.68
N ALA A 329 -45.17 -12.05 22.64
CA ALA A 329 -45.76 -10.77 22.99
C ALA A 329 -45.74 -9.79 21.81
N ALA A 330 -46.64 -8.82 21.83
CA ALA A 330 -46.66 -7.72 20.87
C ALA A 330 -45.31 -6.98 20.88
N PHE A 331 -44.85 -6.58 19.70
CA PHE A 331 -43.64 -5.77 19.56
C PHE A 331 -43.87 -4.41 20.23
N ASN A 332 -43.16 -4.15 21.34
CA ASN A 332 -43.18 -2.86 21.98
C ASN A 332 -42.21 -1.92 21.26
N ALA A 333 -42.74 -1.00 20.44
CA ALA A 333 -41.94 0.00 19.74
C ALA A 333 -41.11 0.89 20.69
N ASN A 334 -41.62 1.15 21.90
CA ASN A 334 -40.91 1.95 22.90
C ASN A 334 -39.68 1.24 23.50
N ALA A 335 -39.51 -0.07 23.24
CA ALA A 335 -38.32 -0.82 23.63
C ALA A 335 -37.19 -0.75 22.57
N VAL A 336 -37.43 -0.11 21.42
CA VAL A 336 -36.40 0.12 20.40
C VAL A 336 -35.52 1.30 20.84
N PRO A 337 -34.20 1.13 21.02
CA PRO A 337 -33.31 2.26 21.24
C PRO A 337 -33.27 3.18 20.02
N LYS A 338 -33.27 4.50 20.23
CA LYS A 338 -33.25 5.48 19.14
C LYS A 338 -31.99 5.33 18.29
N PRO A 339 -32.02 5.64 16.98
CA PRO A 339 -30.81 5.72 16.15
C PRO A 339 -29.77 6.72 16.66
N THR A 340 -30.18 7.74 17.42
CA THR A 340 -29.30 8.71 18.11
C THR A 340 -28.75 8.20 19.45
N THR A 341 -29.20 7.04 19.92
CA THR A 341 -28.59 6.27 21.02
C THR A 341 -27.58 5.27 20.46
N PHE A 342 -28.02 4.43 19.53
CA PHE A 342 -27.24 3.39 18.85
C PHE A 342 -27.40 3.53 17.32
N PRO A 343 -26.56 4.34 16.66
CA PRO A 343 -26.57 4.48 15.21
C PRO A 343 -26.27 3.15 14.49
N ALA A 344 -26.50 3.14 13.18
CA ALA A 344 -26.06 2.05 12.32
C ALA A 344 -24.52 1.96 12.26
N PRO A 345 -23.95 0.78 11.97
CA PRO A 345 -22.56 0.71 11.53
C PRO A 345 -22.39 1.54 10.25
N LEU A 346 -21.24 2.20 10.12
CA LEU A 346 -20.95 3.09 9.01
C LEU A 346 -20.87 2.31 7.69
N VAL A 347 -20.13 1.20 7.67
CA VAL A 347 -19.89 0.36 6.47
C VAL A 347 -19.27 1.22 5.36
N LEU A 348 -18.13 1.82 5.68
CA LEU A 348 -17.26 2.54 4.74
C LEU A 348 -16.41 1.53 3.95
N PRO A 349 -15.72 1.96 2.88
CA PRO A 349 -14.72 1.15 2.20
C PRO A 349 -13.69 0.56 3.18
N ASP A 350 -13.28 -0.68 2.93
CA ASP A 350 -12.37 -1.49 3.75
C ASP A 350 -12.83 -1.80 5.21
N ASP A 351 -14.06 -1.46 5.62
CA ASP A 351 -14.66 -1.95 6.88
C ASP A 351 -14.88 -3.48 6.83
N ASP A 352 -14.76 -4.19 7.95
CA ASP A 352 -15.02 -5.63 8.04
C ASP A 352 -16.43 -6.00 7.51
N LEU A 353 -17.44 -5.16 7.78
CA LEU A 353 -18.81 -5.34 7.27
C LEU A 353 -19.00 -4.94 5.81
N ALA A 354 -18.03 -4.25 5.20
CA ALA A 354 -18.00 -4.02 3.75
C ALA A 354 -17.31 -5.18 3.01
N LEU A 355 -16.31 -5.80 3.65
CA LEU A 355 -15.59 -6.98 3.15
C LEU A 355 -16.42 -8.28 3.27
N ASP A 356 -17.09 -8.51 4.41
CA ASP A 356 -18.12 -9.56 4.58
C ASP A 356 -19.48 -8.99 5.04
N PRO A 357 -20.27 -8.43 4.11
CA PRO A 357 -21.61 -7.90 4.40
C PRO A 357 -22.64 -8.98 4.76
N LYS A 358 -22.23 -10.26 4.80
CA LYS A 358 -23.06 -11.42 5.17
C LYS A 358 -22.57 -12.12 6.43
N CYS A 359 -21.58 -11.57 7.13
CA CYS A 359 -21.06 -12.09 8.39
C CYS A 359 -22.23 -12.41 9.35
N PRO A 360 -22.36 -13.67 9.83
CA PRO A 360 -23.58 -14.13 10.47
C PRO A 360 -23.73 -13.53 11.89
N PRO A 361 -24.82 -12.80 12.20
CA PRO A 361 -25.03 -12.23 13.53
C PRO A 361 -25.39 -13.31 14.56
N GLN A 362 -24.90 -13.15 15.79
CA GLN A 362 -25.19 -14.02 16.92
C GLN A 362 -26.08 -13.33 17.96
N SER A 363 -27.32 -13.80 18.10
CA SER A 363 -28.27 -13.34 19.14
C SER A 363 -27.91 -13.82 20.55
N LEU A 364 -28.46 -13.17 21.58
CA LEU A 364 -28.32 -13.61 22.98
C LEU A 364 -28.76 -15.07 23.14
N ARG A 365 -29.91 -15.45 22.58
CA ARG A 365 -30.43 -16.82 22.64
C ARG A 365 -29.48 -17.85 22.01
N GLN A 366 -28.83 -17.53 20.90
CA GLN A 366 -27.83 -18.43 20.30
C GLN A 366 -26.59 -18.54 21.18
N TRP A 367 -26.09 -17.41 21.71
CA TRP A 367 -24.94 -17.37 22.60
C TRP A 367 -25.16 -18.13 23.92
N ILE A 368 -26.36 -18.03 24.54
CA ILE A 368 -26.71 -18.80 25.75
C ILE A 368 -26.69 -20.31 25.47
N ARG A 369 -27.02 -20.74 24.26
CA ARG A 369 -27.16 -22.15 23.83
C ARG A 369 -25.92 -22.71 23.15
N LEU A 370 -24.83 -21.95 23.06
CA LEU A 370 -23.59 -22.41 22.46
C LEU A 370 -22.90 -23.38 23.42
N GLU A 371 -22.72 -24.63 23.00
CA GLU A 371 -22.19 -25.71 23.86
C GLU A 371 -20.74 -25.43 24.28
N ASP A 372 -19.90 -24.93 23.36
CA ASP A 372 -18.49 -24.58 23.60
C ASP A 372 -18.30 -23.25 24.37
N ARG A 373 -19.36 -22.68 24.95
CA ARG A 373 -19.28 -21.39 25.65
C ARG A 373 -18.68 -21.56 27.05
N ASN A 374 -17.58 -20.84 27.31
CA ASN A 374 -17.09 -20.63 28.67
C ASN A 374 -18.13 -19.90 29.54
N VAL A 375 -18.53 -20.54 30.65
CA VAL A 375 -19.50 -20.00 31.61
C VAL A 375 -18.77 -19.32 32.77
N VAL A 376 -19.18 -18.10 33.12
CA VAL A 376 -18.73 -17.43 34.34
C VAL A 376 -19.35 -18.15 35.54
N THR A 377 -18.53 -18.60 36.49
CA THR A 377 -18.95 -19.33 37.69
C THR A 377 -18.34 -18.70 38.94
N SER A 378 -18.79 -19.08 40.14
CA SER A 378 -18.17 -18.65 41.40
C SER A 378 -16.67 -18.94 41.44
N ASP A 379 -16.28 -20.08 40.87
CA ASP A 379 -14.92 -20.63 40.97
C ASP A 379 -14.02 -20.12 39.82
N ARG A 380 -14.64 -19.58 38.75
CA ARG A 380 -13.98 -18.97 37.59
C ARG A 380 -14.69 -17.68 37.18
N ASN A 381 -14.43 -16.62 37.95
CA ASN A 381 -14.87 -15.24 37.68
C ASN A 381 -13.71 -14.24 37.58
N ASN A 382 -12.45 -14.72 37.50
CA ASN A 382 -11.27 -13.86 37.49
C ASN A 382 -10.79 -13.58 36.05
N VAL A 383 -10.62 -12.30 35.70
CA VAL A 383 -9.87 -11.91 34.49
C VAL A 383 -8.46 -11.55 34.91
N TYR A 384 -7.47 -12.29 34.43
CA TYR A 384 -6.07 -11.99 34.66
C TYR A 384 -5.52 -11.10 33.54
N VAL A 385 -4.65 -10.16 33.91
CA VAL A 385 -3.88 -9.32 32.98
C VAL A 385 -2.40 -9.56 33.21
N ALA A 386 -1.69 -10.04 32.19
CA ALA A 386 -0.23 -10.06 32.17
C ALA A 386 0.29 -8.77 31.53
N ALA A 387 1.27 -8.15 32.21
CA ALA A 387 2.04 -7.05 31.66
C ALA A 387 2.90 -7.52 30.47
N PRO A 388 3.38 -6.60 29.61
CA PRO A 388 4.43 -6.89 28.63
C PRO A 388 5.59 -7.68 29.27
N PRO A 389 5.98 -8.84 28.71
CA PRO A 389 6.99 -9.71 29.33
C PRO A 389 8.31 -8.99 29.53
N ALA A 390 8.94 -9.21 30.70
CA ALA A 390 10.22 -8.59 31.01
C ALA A 390 11.32 -9.10 30.04
N VAL A 391 12.18 -8.21 29.56
CA VAL A 391 13.30 -8.59 28.68
C VAL A 391 14.54 -8.90 29.53
N ASP A 392 15.08 -10.10 29.41
CA ASP A 392 16.36 -10.51 30.03
C ASP A 392 17.55 -9.76 29.40
N PRO A 393 18.59 -9.38 30.18
CA PRO A 393 19.81 -8.77 29.64
C PRO A 393 20.47 -9.52 28.48
N GLU A 394 20.36 -10.85 28.39
CA GLU A 394 20.89 -11.61 27.24
C GLU A 394 20.22 -11.26 25.91
N VAL A 395 18.95 -10.82 25.95
CA VAL A 395 18.15 -10.46 24.77
C VAL A 395 17.72 -8.99 24.75
N ASP A 396 18.51 -8.11 25.40
CA ASP A 396 18.24 -6.68 25.53
C ASP A 396 17.99 -5.95 24.18
N PHE A 397 18.56 -6.47 23.08
CA PHE A 397 18.29 -5.99 21.72
C PHE A 397 16.79 -5.96 21.36
N MET A 398 15.96 -6.82 21.97
CA MET A 398 14.51 -6.87 21.77
C MET A 398 13.79 -5.59 22.22
N ARG A 399 14.40 -4.75 23.07
CA ARG A 399 13.81 -3.46 23.46
C ARG A 399 13.73 -2.47 22.30
N ARG A 400 14.55 -2.64 21.26
CA ARG A 400 14.51 -1.81 20.05
C ARG A 400 13.33 -2.16 19.15
N TRP A 401 12.85 -3.40 19.24
CA TRP A 401 11.74 -3.92 18.42
C TRP A 401 10.37 -3.38 18.84
N THR A 402 10.26 -2.73 20.00
CA THR A 402 9.02 -2.07 20.47
C THR A 402 8.91 -0.61 20.03
N SER A 403 9.95 -0.07 19.38
CA SER A 403 10.01 1.33 18.94
C SER A 403 9.84 1.43 17.42
N PRO A 404 8.93 2.28 16.91
CA PRO A 404 8.74 2.44 15.47
C PRO A 404 9.88 3.21 14.80
N ASN A 405 10.22 2.83 13.57
CA ASN A 405 11.24 3.44 12.71
C ASN A 405 10.75 4.74 12.05
N ILE A 406 10.47 5.77 12.85
CA ILE A 406 10.00 7.07 12.36
C ILE A 406 11.19 7.88 11.84
N GLN A 407 11.16 8.26 10.54
CA GLN A 407 12.26 8.98 9.90
C GLN A 407 12.33 10.48 10.28
N ASP A 408 11.21 11.06 10.74
CA ASP A 408 11.15 12.45 11.15
C ASP A 408 11.72 12.66 12.56
N LYS A 409 13.01 13.03 12.61
CA LYS A 409 13.73 13.39 13.84
C LYS A 409 13.50 14.84 14.29
N SER A 410 12.64 15.61 13.61
CA SER A 410 12.41 17.02 13.97
C SER A 410 11.44 17.19 15.14
N ASN A 411 10.56 16.20 15.37
CA ASN A 411 9.50 16.28 16.37
C ASN A 411 9.88 15.47 17.63
N ASN A 412 10.43 16.15 18.65
CA ASN A 412 10.84 15.58 19.94
C ASN A 412 9.67 15.11 20.85
N MET A 413 8.48 14.86 20.30
CA MET A 413 7.28 14.54 21.07
C MET A 413 7.31 13.09 21.58
N GLN A 414 7.75 12.89 22.81
CA GLN A 414 7.72 11.60 23.48
C GLN A 414 6.31 11.27 23.97
N VAL A 415 5.68 10.26 23.36
CA VAL A 415 4.41 9.67 23.81
C VAL A 415 4.72 8.47 24.70
N ARG A 416 4.12 8.38 25.89
CA ARG A 416 4.28 7.22 26.78
C ARG A 416 3.32 6.08 26.44
N LEU A 417 3.72 4.86 26.78
CA LEU A 417 2.87 3.68 26.71
C LEU A 417 1.75 3.74 27.77
N PRO A 418 0.60 3.06 27.55
CA PRO A 418 -0.46 2.92 28.54
C PRO A 418 0.03 2.35 29.86
N LYS A 419 -0.50 2.85 30.97
CA LYS A 419 -0.24 2.23 32.28
C LYS A 419 -1.07 0.96 32.39
N LEU A 420 -0.44 -0.14 32.78
CA LEU A 420 -1.12 -1.40 33.10
C LEU A 420 -2.32 -1.20 34.05
N LYS A 421 -2.19 -0.28 35.01
CA LYS A 421 -3.27 0.05 35.95
C LYS A 421 -4.52 0.60 35.24
N ASP A 422 -4.36 1.41 34.19
CA ASP A 422 -5.48 2.04 33.50
C ASP A 422 -6.27 0.96 32.72
N VAL A 423 -5.57 -0.03 32.14
CA VAL A 423 -6.18 -1.24 31.53
C VAL A 423 -6.93 -2.08 32.57
N VAL A 424 -6.33 -2.32 33.74
CA VAL A 424 -6.95 -3.10 34.84
C VAL A 424 -8.19 -2.39 35.39
N ASP A 425 -8.11 -1.09 35.67
CA ASP A 425 -9.23 -0.27 36.13
C ASP A 425 -10.37 -0.25 35.09
N TYR A 426 -10.03 -0.15 33.79
CA TYR A 426 -11.03 -0.18 32.71
C TYR A 426 -11.73 -1.55 32.61
N LEU A 427 -10.97 -2.66 32.61
CA LEU A 427 -11.55 -4.00 32.55
C LEU A 427 -12.47 -4.27 33.76
N ALA A 428 -12.08 -3.82 34.96
CA ALA A 428 -12.89 -3.97 36.17
C ALA A 428 -14.20 -3.16 36.09
N ALA A 429 -14.17 -1.97 35.46
CA ALA A 429 -15.37 -1.19 35.19
C ALA A 429 -16.23 -1.78 34.06
N PHE A 430 -15.61 -2.39 33.05
CA PHE A 430 -16.28 -2.94 31.87
C PHE A 430 -17.06 -4.23 32.15
N TYR A 431 -16.54 -5.06 33.06
CA TYR A 431 -17.09 -6.35 33.49
C TYR A 431 -17.47 -6.38 35.01
N PRO A 432 -18.46 -5.58 35.48
CA PRO A 432 -18.89 -5.61 36.87
C PRO A 432 -19.40 -7.00 37.25
N GLY A 433 -19.03 -7.49 38.42
CA GLY A 433 -19.30 -8.87 38.89
C GLY A 433 -18.14 -9.84 38.64
N MET A 434 -17.12 -9.45 37.87
CA MET A 434 -15.86 -10.19 37.71
C MET A 434 -14.73 -9.52 38.50
N THR A 435 -13.74 -10.32 38.92
CA THR A 435 -12.54 -9.80 39.60
C THR A 435 -11.40 -9.67 38.60
N VAL A 436 -10.78 -8.49 38.49
CA VAL A 436 -9.60 -8.31 37.64
C VAL A 436 -8.32 -8.40 38.48
N LYS A 437 -7.39 -9.27 38.08
CA LYS A 437 -6.13 -9.54 38.76
C LYS A 437 -4.96 -9.29 37.81
N VAL A 438 -3.81 -8.89 38.35
CA VAL A 438 -2.54 -8.78 37.59
C VAL A 438 -1.72 -10.04 37.84
N LEU A 439 -1.19 -10.68 36.79
CA LEU A 439 -0.24 -11.79 36.95
C LEU A 439 1.10 -11.26 37.53
N PRO A 440 1.80 -12.02 38.39
CA PRO A 440 3.08 -11.61 38.94
C PRO A 440 4.07 -11.22 37.83
N PRO A 441 4.79 -10.08 37.90
CA PRO A 441 5.69 -9.63 36.83
C PRO A 441 6.82 -10.60 36.47
N SER A 442 7.15 -11.53 37.37
CA SER A 442 8.13 -12.59 37.16
C SER A 442 7.61 -13.79 36.36
N THR A 443 6.32 -13.83 35.99
CA THR A 443 5.68 -15.00 35.35
C THR A 443 6.13 -15.20 33.90
N LEU A 444 6.41 -14.10 33.18
CA LEU A 444 6.78 -14.12 31.76
C LEU A 444 8.01 -13.24 31.51
N LYS A 445 9.07 -13.85 30.96
CA LYS A 445 10.33 -13.16 30.66
C LYS A 445 10.91 -13.61 29.32
N PHE A 446 11.17 -12.69 28.40
CA PHE A 446 11.92 -12.98 27.18
C PHE A 446 13.38 -13.33 27.52
N ALA A 447 13.89 -14.40 26.91
CA ALA A 447 15.22 -14.97 27.13
C ALA A 447 15.85 -15.47 25.82
N SER A 448 17.11 -15.93 25.88
CA SER A 448 17.78 -16.55 24.74
C SER A 448 17.10 -17.89 24.37
N TRP A 449 17.00 -18.21 23.07
CA TRP A 449 16.45 -19.50 22.62
C TRP A 449 17.54 -20.50 22.26
N GLY A 450 17.59 -21.60 23.01
CA GLY A 450 18.54 -22.70 22.82
C GLY A 450 19.91 -22.43 23.44
N ASN A 451 20.67 -23.51 23.69
CA ASN A 451 21.98 -23.47 24.33
C ASN A 451 23.05 -22.82 23.44
N SER A 452 23.02 -21.49 23.36
CA SER A 452 24.19 -20.71 23.00
C SER A 452 25.16 -20.77 24.18
N ALA A 453 26.04 -21.79 24.18
CA ALA A 453 27.13 -21.85 25.14
C ALA A 453 27.87 -20.49 25.16
N PRO A 454 28.28 -19.99 26.34
CA PRO A 454 28.91 -18.67 26.44
C PRO A 454 30.09 -18.61 25.48
N ALA A 455 30.03 -17.68 24.52
CA ALA A 455 30.96 -17.62 23.41
C ALA A 455 32.39 -17.45 23.94
N THR A 456 33.15 -18.56 23.98
CA THR A 456 34.54 -18.56 24.42
C THR A 456 35.31 -17.62 23.51
N ALA A 457 35.86 -16.55 24.08
CA ALA A 457 36.46 -15.47 23.32
C ALA A 457 37.61 -15.98 22.43
N ARG A 458 37.40 -15.99 21.11
CA ARG A 458 38.38 -15.81 20.01
C ARG A 458 37.73 -16.11 18.64
N SER A 459 37.18 -15.10 17.99
CA SER A 459 37.05 -15.09 16.52
C SER A 459 37.15 -13.66 15.99
N SER A 460 38.38 -13.19 15.79
CA SER A 460 38.68 -11.94 15.11
C SER A 460 38.47 -12.10 13.60
N GLY A 461 37.21 -12.06 13.17
CA GLY A 461 36.80 -12.00 11.77
C GLY A 461 36.26 -10.60 11.40
N PRO A 462 36.20 -10.24 10.10
CA PRO A 462 35.63 -8.96 9.67
C PRO A 462 34.16 -8.83 10.10
N LYS A 463 33.71 -7.62 10.46
CA LYS A 463 32.33 -7.33 10.89
C LYS A 463 31.34 -7.42 9.73
N THR A 464 30.98 -8.63 9.32
CA THR A 464 29.79 -8.88 8.49
C THR A 464 28.51 -8.69 9.32
N GLN A 465 27.40 -8.37 8.66
CA GLN A 465 26.10 -8.04 9.28
C GLN A 465 25.71 -9.03 10.39
N LYS A 466 25.26 -8.53 11.54
CA LYS A 466 24.64 -9.35 12.58
C LYS A 466 23.38 -10.00 12.00
N ASN A 467 23.41 -11.32 11.80
CA ASN A 467 22.19 -12.10 11.61
C ASN A 467 21.42 -12.08 12.94
N GLU A 468 20.33 -11.31 12.98
CA GLU A 468 19.42 -11.25 14.12
C GLU A 468 18.69 -12.60 14.33
N PRO A 469 18.33 -12.92 15.59
CA PRO A 469 17.88 -14.26 15.91
C PRO A 469 16.49 -14.57 15.36
N LYS A 470 16.38 -15.68 14.63
CA LYS A 470 15.13 -16.23 14.08
C LYS A 470 14.11 -16.66 15.16
N TYR A 471 14.61 -16.96 16.37
CA TYR A 471 13.81 -17.40 17.51
C TYR A 471 14.30 -16.70 18.77
N VAL A 472 13.37 -16.39 19.67
CA VAL A 472 13.64 -15.95 21.05
C VAL A 472 12.84 -16.83 22.02
N GLY A 473 13.31 -16.95 23.26
CA GLY A 473 12.61 -17.71 24.29
C GLY A 473 11.65 -16.80 25.04
N LEU A 474 10.52 -17.35 25.49
CA LEU A 474 9.66 -16.75 26.50
C LEU A 474 9.57 -17.73 27.66
N ASN A 475 10.27 -17.42 28.75
CA ASN A 475 10.23 -18.20 29.98
C ASN A 475 8.87 -17.97 30.65
N ALA A 476 8.07 -19.04 30.69
CA ALA A 476 6.95 -19.24 31.60
C ALA A 476 7.46 -19.83 32.93
N SER A 477 6.58 -19.97 33.92
CA SER A 477 6.92 -20.52 35.24
C SER A 477 7.40 -21.98 35.22
N SER A 478 7.01 -22.76 34.21
CA SER A 478 7.31 -24.19 34.06
C SER A 478 8.27 -24.53 32.91
N GLU A 479 8.39 -23.67 31.90
CA GLU A 479 9.06 -23.98 30.64
C GLU A 479 9.54 -22.72 29.88
N CYS A 480 10.42 -22.92 28.89
CA CYS A 480 10.79 -21.89 27.93
C CYS A 480 10.10 -22.18 26.59
N ILE A 481 9.28 -21.24 26.12
CA ILE A 481 8.47 -21.38 24.90
C ILE A 481 9.15 -20.64 23.75
N ARG A 482 9.18 -21.27 22.57
CA ARG A 482 9.87 -20.72 21.40
C ARG A 482 8.98 -19.72 20.68
N ILE A 483 9.37 -18.45 20.69
CA ILE A 483 8.73 -17.40 19.89
C ILE A 483 9.51 -17.20 18.58
N ARG A 484 8.84 -17.41 17.44
CA ARG A 484 9.34 -17.11 16.09
C ARG A 484 9.40 -15.60 15.89
N THR A 485 10.41 -15.13 15.15
CA THR A 485 10.56 -13.72 14.77
C THR A 485 10.78 -13.57 13.28
N ARG A 486 10.34 -12.43 12.71
CA ARG A 486 10.67 -11.98 11.35
C ARG A 486 10.99 -10.49 11.34
N GLY A 487 11.61 -9.97 10.28
CA GLY A 487 11.66 -8.52 10.05
C GLY A 487 10.27 -8.00 9.64
N SER A 488 9.92 -6.75 9.97
CA SER A 488 8.61 -6.20 9.56
C SER A 488 8.55 -6.00 8.04
N ASN A 489 7.45 -6.41 7.41
CA ASN A 489 7.29 -6.36 5.95
C ASN A 489 7.27 -4.91 5.41
N ASP A 490 6.76 -3.97 6.21
CA ASP A 490 6.67 -2.54 5.92
C ASP A 490 7.88 -1.73 6.42
N GLY A 491 8.79 -2.35 7.18
CA GLY A 491 9.93 -1.69 7.83
C GLY A 491 9.58 -0.76 9.00
N LEU A 492 8.31 -0.65 9.41
CA LEU A 492 7.91 0.26 10.51
C LEU A 492 8.44 -0.18 11.87
N PHE A 493 8.71 -1.47 12.07
CA PHE A 493 9.43 -2.00 13.23
C PHE A 493 10.65 -2.81 12.78
N GLU A 494 11.70 -2.89 13.61
CA GLU A 494 12.89 -3.71 13.34
C GLU A 494 12.49 -5.19 13.12
N ARG A 495 11.60 -5.71 13.98
CA ARG A 495 11.08 -7.09 13.91
C ARG A 495 9.67 -7.24 14.47
N GLN A 496 9.04 -8.34 14.10
CA GLN A 496 7.74 -8.79 14.60
C GLN A 496 7.88 -10.14 15.32
N LEU A 497 7.05 -10.37 16.34
CA LEU A 497 6.91 -11.65 17.05
C LEU A 497 5.70 -12.43 16.52
N ASN A 498 5.77 -13.76 16.54
CA ASN A 498 4.63 -14.57 16.14
C ASN A 498 3.55 -14.63 17.23
N LEU A 499 2.30 -14.37 16.82
CA LEU A 499 1.12 -14.34 17.67
C LEU A 499 0.73 -15.71 18.23
N ASP A 500 0.78 -16.78 17.43
CA ASP A 500 0.39 -18.12 17.87
C ASP A 500 1.32 -18.62 18.99
N ASP A 501 2.63 -18.43 18.83
CA ASP A 501 3.62 -18.81 19.84
C ASP A 501 3.41 -18.07 21.18
N LEU A 502 2.87 -16.83 21.13
CA LEU A 502 2.51 -16.04 22.31
C LEU A 502 1.17 -16.48 22.92
N LEU A 503 0.22 -16.96 22.11
CA LEU A 503 -1.04 -17.55 22.57
C LEU A 503 -0.79 -18.88 23.29
N ASP A 504 0.09 -19.74 22.75
CA ASP A 504 0.56 -20.96 23.43
C ASP A 504 1.20 -20.61 24.79
N ALA A 505 2.04 -19.57 24.83
CA ALA A 505 2.60 -19.09 26.09
C ALA A 505 1.54 -18.58 27.08
N ALA A 506 0.54 -17.83 26.62
CA ALA A 506 -0.58 -17.41 27.46
C ALA A 506 -1.39 -18.61 28.00
N ILE A 507 -1.57 -19.67 27.20
CA ILE A 507 -2.24 -20.90 27.64
C ILE A 507 -1.42 -21.60 28.74
N SER A 508 -0.10 -21.67 28.61
CA SER A 508 0.78 -22.34 29.59
C SER A 508 0.74 -21.70 31.00
N VAL A 509 0.49 -20.38 31.09
CA VAL A 509 0.47 -19.62 32.36
C VAL A 509 -0.93 -19.26 32.84
N LEU A 510 -1.98 -19.78 32.20
CA LEU A 510 -3.38 -19.48 32.52
C LEU A 510 -3.80 -20.07 33.89
N PRO A 511 -4.17 -19.27 34.90
CA PRO A 511 -4.55 -19.79 36.22
C PRO A 511 -5.83 -20.65 36.20
N GLU A 512 -5.93 -21.58 37.15
CA GLU A 512 -7.08 -22.50 37.24
C GLU A 512 -8.41 -21.79 37.58
N ASP A 513 -8.35 -20.72 38.38
CA ASP A 513 -9.47 -19.86 38.78
C ASP A 513 -9.77 -18.73 37.78
N ALA A 514 -9.02 -18.66 36.67
CA ALA A 514 -9.24 -17.68 35.62
C ALA A 514 -10.50 -18.01 34.81
N TYR A 515 -11.37 -17.02 34.63
CA TYR A 515 -12.28 -17.00 33.48
C TYR A 515 -11.52 -16.73 32.18
N ALA A 516 -10.55 -15.80 32.21
CA ALA A 516 -9.70 -15.48 31.07
C ALA A 516 -8.35 -14.88 31.48
N LEU A 517 -7.35 -14.93 30.59
CA LEU A 517 -6.09 -14.20 30.67
C LEU A 517 -5.91 -13.31 29.44
N VAL A 518 -5.52 -12.05 29.67
CA VAL A 518 -5.08 -11.11 28.62
C VAL A 518 -3.58 -10.87 28.77
N LEU A 519 -2.79 -11.23 27.77
CA LEU A 519 -1.37 -10.93 27.67
C LEU A 519 -1.16 -9.68 26.83
N LEU A 520 -0.66 -8.62 27.46
CA LEU A 520 -0.23 -7.40 26.77
C LEU A 520 1.20 -7.58 26.24
N VAL A 521 1.51 -7.01 25.08
CA VAL A 521 2.83 -7.07 24.43
C VAL A 521 3.14 -5.72 23.79
N ASP A 522 4.39 -5.26 23.83
CA ASP A 522 4.81 -3.98 23.21
C ASP A 522 5.49 -4.15 21.84
N HIS A 523 5.66 -5.40 21.40
CA HIS A 523 6.23 -5.79 20.12
C HIS A 523 5.15 -5.89 19.04
N ASP A 524 5.50 -5.49 17.81
CA ASP A 524 4.65 -5.73 16.64
C ASP A 524 4.50 -7.23 16.36
N LEU A 525 3.34 -7.67 15.86
CA LEU A 525 2.98 -9.09 15.77
C LEU A 525 2.61 -9.53 14.35
N TYR A 526 2.73 -10.84 14.09
CA TYR A 526 2.22 -11.50 12.88
C TYR A 526 1.72 -12.91 13.17
N GLU A 527 0.81 -13.45 12.37
CA GLU A 527 0.29 -14.82 12.49
C GLU A 527 0.87 -15.71 11.38
N GLY A 528 0.52 -15.40 10.13
CA GLY A 528 0.95 -16.08 8.91
C GLY A 528 2.03 -15.33 8.09
N PRO A 529 2.52 -15.94 7.00
CA PRO A 529 3.53 -15.34 6.13
C PRO A 529 3.00 -14.20 5.25
N GLU A 530 1.71 -14.23 4.90
CA GLU A 530 1.06 -13.23 4.02
C GLU A 530 0.60 -11.98 4.76
N ASP A 531 0.50 -12.03 6.10
CA ASP A 531 0.06 -10.89 6.90
C ASP A 531 1.12 -9.78 6.89
N GLU A 532 0.70 -8.52 6.87
CA GLU A 532 1.59 -7.39 7.12
C GLU A 532 1.90 -7.24 8.60
N PHE A 533 0.86 -7.22 9.44
CA PHE A 533 0.90 -7.28 10.91
C PHE A 533 -0.45 -7.78 11.46
N VAL A 534 -0.52 -8.05 12.76
CA VAL A 534 -1.77 -8.21 13.51
C VAL A 534 -1.70 -7.43 14.83
N CYS A 535 -2.79 -6.80 15.26
CA CYS A 535 -2.82 -6.09 16.55
C CYS A 535 -2.99 -7.03 17.75
N GLY A 536 -3.45 -8.26 17.54
CA GLY A 536 -3.74 -9.23 18.58
C GLY A 536 -4.81 -10.23 18.17
N ARG A 537 -5.09 -11.20 19.04
CA ARG A 537 -6.17 -12.19 18.86
C ARG A 537 -6.61 -12.76 20.20
N ALA A 538 -7.89 -13.15 20.27
CA ALA A 538 -8.44 -13.91 21.38
C ALA A 538 -8.86 -15.32 20.94
N TYR A 539 -8.42 -16.34 21.67
CA TYR A 539 -8.92 -17.71 21.59
C TYR A 539 -9.95 -17.91 22.71
N GLY A 540 -11.19 -17.52 22.44
CA GLY A 540 -12.27 -17.50 23.44
C GLY A 540 -12.56 -18.86 24.09
N GLY A 541 -12.38 -19.97 23.35
CA GLY A 541 -12.47 -21.33 23.90
C GLY A 541 -11.33 -21.64 24.87
N SER A 542 -10.09 -21.31 24.49
CA SER A 542 -8.88 -21.48 25.30
C SER A 542 -8.73 -20.45 26.45
N ARG A 543 -9.69 -19.51 26.59
CA ARG A 543 -9.71 -18.47 27.64
C ARG A 543 -8.51 -17.51 27.62
N VAL A 544 -7.85 -17.32 26.48
CA VAL A 544 -6.69 -16.41 26.36
C VAL A 544 -6.86 -15.36 25.26
N ALA A 545 -6.20 -14.22 25.45
CA ALA A 545 -5.99 -13.21 24.41
C ALA A 545 -4.56 -12.65 24.48
N VAL A 546 -3.99 -12.32 23.33
CA VAL A 546 -2.73 -11.57 23.20
C VAL A 546 -3.05 -10.28 22.47
N ILE A 547 -2.62 -9.14 23.00
CA ILE A 547 -2.87 -7.80 22.46
C ILE A 547 -1.55 -7.03 22.42
N SER A 548 -1.21 -6.49 21.24
CA SER A 548 -0.05 -5.62 21.05
C SER A 548 -0.42 -4.15 21.11
N SER A 549 0.42 -3.36 21.79
CA SER A 549 0.35 -1.90 21.75
C SER A 549 0.97 -1.32 20.46
N ALA A 550 1.95 -2.00 19.85
CA ALA A 550 2.87 -1.43 18.85
C ALA A 550 2.17 -0.67 17.71
N ARG A 551 1.13 -1.27 17.12
CA ARG A 551 0.38 -0.72 15.97
C ARG A 551 -0.64 0.36 16.32
N TYR A 552 -0.83 0.62 17.61
CA TYR A 552 -1.65 1.72 18.13
C TYR A 552 -0.84 2.95 18.52
N HIS A 553 0.49 2.94 18.31
CA HIS A 553 1.37 4.04 18.65
C HIS A 553 0.99 5.32 17.89
N PRO A 554 0.50 6.41 18.55
CA PRO A 554 -0.12 7.55 17.86
C PRO A 554 0.77 8.27 16.85
N LEU A 555 2.10 8.27 17.05
CA LEU A 555 3.04 8.82 16.07
C LEU A 555 3.07 8.08 14.71
N LEU A 556 2.48 6.88 14.62
CA LEU A 556 2.28 6.16 13.36
C LEU A 556 0.98 6.57 12.64
N ASP A 557 0.04 7.27 13.29
CA ASP A 557 -1.30 7.55 12.75
C ASP A 557 -1.24 8.17 11.34
N ALA A 558 -0.40 9.18 11.12
CA ALA A 558 -0.22 9.82 9.82
C ALA A 558 0.35 8.87 8.75
N ILE A 559 1.28 7.99 9.14
CA ILE A 559 1.88 6.99 8.24
C ILE A 559 0.86 5.89 7.89
N GLN A 560 -0.01 5.54 8.83
CA GLN A 560 -1.05 4.52 8.67
C GLN A 560 -2.39 5.09 8.14
N GLY A 561 -2.45 6.40 7.90
CA GLY A 561 -3.65 7.11 7.41
C GLY A 561 -4.84 7.03 8.37
N ILE A 562 -4.58 7.11 9.68
CA ILE A 562 -5.58 7.15 10.75
C ILE A 562 -5.89 8.62 11.06
N GLU A 563 -7.06 9.08 10.64
CA GLU A 563 -7.55 10.42 10.93
C GLU A 563 -8.16 10.47 12.36
N ARG A 564 -7.93 11.57 13.08
CA ARG A 564 -8.28 11.72 14.50
C ARG A 564 -9.42 12.69 14.80
N ASP A 565 -9.61 13.77 14.03
CA ASP A 565 -10.65 14.78 14.31
C ASP A 565 -12.07 14.18 14.09
N HIS A 566 -12.21 13.18 13.22
CA HIS A 566 -13.40 12.34 12.96
C HIS A 566 -13.32 10.92 13.55
N ALA A 567 -12.50 10.70 14.58
CA ALA A 567 -12.66 9.54 15.45
C ALA A 567 -14.07 9.49 16.09
N TRP A 568 -14.51 8.35 16.62
CA TRP A 568 -15.81 8.28 17.31
C TRP A 568 -15.84 9.32 18.46
N PRO A 569 -16.90 10.14 18.59
CA PRO A 569 -18.21 10.08 17.93
C PRO A 569 -18.34 10.88 16.63
N ALA A 570 -17.33 11.68 16.27
CA ALA A 570 -17.33 12.51 15.07
C ALA A 570 -17.26 11.71 13.76
N SER A 571 -16.93 10.42 13.83
CA SER A 571 -17.05 9.44 12.72
C SER A 571 -18.44 9.35 12.10
N HIS A 572 -19.47 9.77 12.83
CA HIS A 572 -20.85 9.89 12.32
C HIS A 572 -21.10 11.17 11.50
N CYS A 573 -20.11 12.01 11.21
CA CYS A 573 -20.32 13.23 10.45
C CYS A 573 -20.70 12.95 8.98
N GLU A 574 -21.81 13.53 8.52
CA GLU A 574 -22.33 13.35 7.15
C GLU A 574 -21.28 13.71 6.07
N ALA A 575 -20.53 14.80 6.26
CA ALA A 575 -19.51 15.24 5.31
C ALA A 575 -18.36 14.22 5.18
N TYR A 576 -17.82 13.78 6.32
CA TYR A 576 -16.75 12.80 6.40
C TYR A 576 -17.13 11.44 5.80
N ILE A 577 -18.34 10.95 6.10
CA ILE A 577 -18.87 9.70 5.53
C ILE A 577 -18.97 9.78 4.01
N ASN A 578 -19.45 10.90 3.47
CA ASN A 578 -19.54 11.10 2.02
C ASN A 578 -18.15 11.15 1.38
N GLU A 579 -17.20 11.89 1.97
CA GLU A 579 -15.81 11.97 1.50
C GLU A 579 -15.13 10.59 1.45
N CYS A 580 -15.28 9.77 2.49
CA CYS A 580 -14.79 8.39 2.50
C CYS A 580 -15.40 7.52 1.38
N CYS A 581 -16.67 7.73 1.04
CA CYS A 581 -17.33 6.99 -0.04
C CYS A 581 -16.95 7.50 -1.44
N GLU A 582 -16.67 8.78 -1.59
CA GLU A 582 -16.24 9.40 -2.86
C GLU A 582 -14.78 9.05 -3.20
N ALA A 583 -13.90 8.97 -2.19
CA ALA A 583 -12.50 8.61 -2.37
C ALA A 583 -12.32 7.22 -3.03
N ASP A 584 -13.08 6.21 -2.58
CA ASP A 584 -13.04 4.85 -3.14
C ASP A 584 -13.59 4.78 -4.58
N ALA A 585 -14.66 5.53 -4.88
CA ALA A 585 -15.24 5.60 -6.22
C ALA A 585 -14.27 6.11 -7.31
N SER A 586 -13.15 6.72 -6.91
CA SER A 586 -12.08 7.17 -7.81
C SER A 586 -11.02 6.10 -8.13
N GLN A 587 -11.02 4.94 -7.45
CA GLN A 587 -10.00 3.91 -7.62
C GLN A 587 -10.35 2.83 -8.67
N PRO A 588 -9.37 2.32 -9.45
CA PRO A 588 -9.59 1.25 -10.42
C PRO A 588 -9.71 -0.13 -9.73
N VAL A 589 -10.95 -0.57 -9.48
CA VAL A 589 -11.31 -1.82 -8.80
C VAL A 589 -10.56 -3.07 -9.32
N LYS A 590 -9.81 -3.72 -8.43
CA LYS A 590 -9.23 -5.06 -8.68
C LYS A 590 -10.33 -6.12 -8.56
N LYS A 591 -10.68 -6.78 -9.67
CA LYS A 591 -11.70 -7.85 -9.69
C LYS A 591 -11.33 -9.06 -8.82
N ARG A 592 -12.20 -9.39 -7.85
CA ARG A 592 -12.43 -10.78 -7.40
C ARG A 592 -13.94 -11.11 -7.40
N ALA A 593 -14.29 -12.23 -8.03
CA ALA A 593 -15.56 -12.96 -8.04
C ALA A 593 -16.86 -12.34 -8.65
N LYS A 594 -17.28 -12.94 -9.76
CA LYS A 594 -18.65 -13.11 -10.34
C LYS A 594 -19.78 -12.12 -9.97
N VAL A 595 -20.05 -11.21 -10.90
CA VAL A 595 -21.36 -10.58 -11.10
C VAL A 595 -22.36 -11.58 -11.67
N VAL A 596 -23.54 -11.71 -11.05
CA VAL A 596 -24.76 -12.21 -11.71
C VAL A 596 -25.55 -10.98 -12.16
N GLY A 597 -25.81 -10.86 -13.46
CA GLY A 597 -26.36 -9.63 -14.04
C GLY A 597 -27.85 -9.44 -13.76
N GLY A 598 -28.23 -8.20 -13.45
CA GLY A 598 -29.63 -7.75 -13.38
C GLY A 598 -29.72 -6.26 -13.72
N ASN A 599 -30.35 -5.92 -14.85
CA ASN A 599 -30.54 -4.53 -15.26
C ASN A 599 -31.55 -3.82 -14.36
N GLY A 600 -31.09 -2.89 -13.51
CA GLY A 600 -31.92 -2.01 -12.69
C GLY A 600 -31.57 -0.55 -12.93
N LYS A 601 -32.33 0.15 -13.78
CA LYS A 601 -32.16 1.60 -14.00
C LYS A 601 -32.57 2.37 -12.74
N GLN A 602 -31.73 3.32 -12.34
CA GLN A 602 -32.04 4.57 -11.61
C GLN A 602 -33.30 4.57 -10.74
N ARG A 603 -33.11 4.37 -9.43
CA ARG A 603 -33.98 4.94 -8.39
C ARG A 603 -33.19 5.20 -7.10
N ALA A 604 -32.24 6.12 -7.16
CA ALA A 604 -31.67 6.76 -5.97
C ALA A 604 -32.73 7.71 -5.40
N ALA A 605 -33.70 7.15 -4.67
CA ALA A 605 -34.72 7.92 -4.00
C ALA A 605 -34.17 8.51 -2.70
N GLN A 606 -34.48 9.78 -2.46
CA GLN A 606 -34.10 10.51 -1.24
C GLN A 606 -34.53 9.75 0.02
N LEU A 607 -33.57 9.47 0.91
CA LEU A 607 -33.85 9.02 2.27
C LEU A 607 -32.90 9.67 3.30
N SER A 608 -32.65 10.97 3.14
CA SER A 608 -32.16 11.81 4.24
C SER A 608 -33.31 12.07 5.20
N SER A 609 -33.47 11.23 6.23
CA SER A 609 -34.45 11.48 7.30
C SER A 609 -33.98 12.64 8.17
N SER A 610 -34.43 13.85 7.84
CA SER A 610 -34.29 15.01 8.71
C SER A 610 -35.08 14.78 9.99
N LEU A 611 -34.38 14.48 11.09
CA LEU A 611 -34.96 14.47 12.42
C LEU A 611 -35.25 15.91 12.87
N ASP A 612 -36.43 16.11 13.45
CA ASP A 612 -36.91 17.40 13.95
C ASP A 612 -35.92 18.02 14.95
N ASP A 613 -35.75 19.34 14.90
CA ASP A 613 -34.75 20.07 15.69
C ASP A 613 -34.90 19.88 17.21
N VAL A 614 -36.07 19.45 17.69
CA VAL A 614 -36.38 19.22 19.10
C VAL A 614 -35.74 17.94 19.66
N GLU A 615 -35.50 16.90 18.85
CA GLU A 615 -34.83 15.66 19.32
C GLU A 615 -33.29 15.78 19.38
N ARG A 616 -32.70 16.86 18.84
CA ARG A 616 -31.24 17.06 18.84
C ARG A 616 -30.67 17.35 20.23
N VAL A 617 -31.48 17.90 21.14
CA VAL A 617 -31.03 18.31 22.48
C VAL A 617 -31.24 17.16 23.47
N GLY A 618 -30.14 16.48 23.85
CA GLY A 618 -30.13 15.48 24.93
C GLY A 618 -30.16 14.00 24.51
N SER A 619 -29.85 13.66 23.25
CA SER A 619 -29.59 12.26 22.87
C SER A 619 -28.12 11.86 23.11
N PRO A 620 -27.82 10.59 23.42
CA PRO A 620 -26.45 10.14 23.76
C PRO A 620 -25.37 10.43 22.71
N LEU A 621 -25.64 10.26 21.42
CA LEU A 621 -24.66 10.57 20.36
C LEU A 621 -24.37 12.07 20.27
N HIS A 622 -25.38 12.93 20.43
CA HIS A 622 -25.19 14.39 20.40
C HIS A 622 -24.44 14.88 21.65
N ALA A 623 -24.70 14.30 22.82
CA ALA A 623 -23.94 14.59 24.04
C ALA A 623 -22.47 14.15 23.93
N ALA A 624 -22.22 12.96 23.37
CA ALA A 624 -20.87 12.50 23.05
C ALA A 624 -20.13 13.48 22.15
N LEU A 625 -20.77 13.92 21.06
CA LEU A 625 -20.17 14.86 20.11
C LEU A 625 -19.93 16.24 20.74
N ALA A 626 -20.84 16.72 21.59
CA ALA A 626 -20.65 17.98 22.30
C ALA A 626 -19.41 17.93 23.22
N ALA A 627 -19.19 16.80 23.91
CA ALA A 627 -17.99 16.59 24.71
C ALA A 627 -16.72 16.47 23.84
N HIS A 628 -16.75 15.69 22.74
CA HIS A 628 -15.63 15.61 21.77
C HIS A 628 -15.21 16.98 21.26
N ARG A 629 -16.18 17.80 20.83
CA ARG A 629 -15.96 19.16 20.31
C ARG A 629 -15.57 20.20 21.37
N SER A 630 -15.67 19.87 22.66
CA SER A 630 -15.23 20.76 23.74
C SER A 630 -13.72 20.70 23.98
N LEU A 631 -13.05 19.68 23.43
CA LEU A 631 -11.61 19.48 23.54
C LEU A 631 -10.85 20.02 22.30
N PRO A 632 -9.54 20.32 22.41
CA PRO A 632 -8.73 20.79 21.29
C PRO A 632 -8.49 19.71 20.21
N SER A 633 -8.58 20.11 18.94
CA SER A 633 -8.31 19.27 17.75
C SER A 633 -7.03 18.45 17.89
N LEU A 634 -7.15 17.16 17.57
CA LEU A 634 -6.08 16.16 17.66
C LEU A 634 -5.15 16.17 16.45
N GLU A 635 -5.60 16.72 15.31
CA GLU A 635 -4.75 16.91 14.13
C GLU A 635 -3.87 18.15 14.26
N ARG A 636 -4.44 19.28 14.71
CA ARG A 636 -3.72 20.58 14.69
C ARG A 636 -3.01 20.94 15.98
N SER A 637 -3.35 20.32 17.11
CA SER A 637 -2.93 20.79 18.42
C SER A 637 -2.88 19.72 19.53
N ALA A 638 -2.70 18.44 19.18
CA ALA A 638 -2.62 17.39 20.19
C ALA A 638 -1.42 17.60 21.13
N SER A 639 -1.67 17.61 22.44
CA SER A 639 -0.63 17.48 23.45
C SER A 639 -0.15 16.02 23.54
N ALA A 640 1.04 15.82 24.10
CA ALA A 640 1.54 14.47 24.40
C ALA A 640 0.55 13.65 25.25
N SER A 641 -0.11 14.27 26.25
CA SER A 641 -1.10 13.58 27.09
C SER A 641 -2.38 13.19 26.35
N GLN A 642 -2.81 14.00 25.37
CA GLN A 642 -3.95 13.64 24.51
C GLN A 642 -3.61 12.45 23.60
N LEU A 643 -2.38 12.38 23.08
CA LEU A 643 -1.89 11.23 22.32
C LEU A 643 -1.73 9.98 23.21
N GLU A 644 -1.19 10.12 24.43
CA GLU A 644 -1.12 9.05 25.43
C GLU A 644 -2.52 8.44 25.74
N GLY A 645 -3.59 9.22 25.62
CA GLY A 645 -4.96 8.73 25.75
C GLY A 645 -5.46 7.86 24.59
N LEU A 646 -4.96 8.05 23.36
CA LEU A 646 -5.49 7.39 22.16
C LEU A 646 -5.29 5.86 22.16
N TRP A 647 -4.20 5.39 22.78
CA TRP A 647 -3.89 3.97 22.92
C TRP A 647 -4.98 3.17 23.65
N LEU A 648 -5.64 3.77 24.64
CA LEU A 648 -6.66 3.11 25.47
C LEU A 648 -8.03 3.02 24.76
N GLY A 649 -8.14 3.59 23.57
CA GLY A 649 -9.40 3.76 22.85
C GLY A 649 -9.54 2.98 21.56
N ARG A 650 -8.71 1.94 21.37
CA ARG A 650 -8.47 1.29 20.08
C ARG A 650 -8.43 -0.25 20.24
N GLY A 651 -9.17 -0.96 19.39
CA GLY A 651 -9.29 -2.42 19.29
C GLY A 651 -10.31 -2.92 18.25
N SER A 652 -9.95 -2.92 16.95
CA SER A 652 -10.75 -3.51 15.84
C SER A 652 -9.86 -4.13 14.74
N GLY A 653 -10.46 -4.82 13.75
CA GLY A 653 -9.78 -5.56 12.67
C GLY A 653 -8.95 -4.70 11.71
N CYS A 654 -9.33 -3.44 11.52
CA CYS A 654 -8.59 -2.45 10.74
C CYS A 654 -8.41 -1.16 11.57
N LEU A 655 -7.20 -0.60 11.63
CA LEU A 655 -6.87 0.59 12.44
C LEU A 655 -7.68 1.85 12.06
N LYS A 656 -8.06 1.98 10.78
CA LYS A 656 -8.91 3.09 10.30
C LYS A 656 -10.37 2.90 10.64
N GLU A 657 -10.85 1.67 10.66
CA GLU A 657 -12.19 1.33 11.15
C GLU A 657 -12.26 1.54 12.65
N ASP A 658 -11.24 1.07 13.36
CA ASP A 658 -11.12 1.12 14.81
C ASP A 658 -11.31 2.51 15.42
N ALA A 659 -10.59 3.52 14.92
CA ALA A 659 -10.75 4.90 15.37
C ALA A 659 -12.19 5.44 15.21
N ARG A 660 -12.99 4.85 14.31
CA ARG A 660 -14.40 5.22 14.08
C ARG A 660 -15.40 4.43 14.92
N GLN A 661 -14.99 3.33 15.56
CA GLN A 661 -15.90 2.45 16.31
C GLN A 661 -16.27 3.03 17.69
N PRO A 662 -17.51 2.80 18.17
CA PRO A 662 -17.93 3.22 19.50
C PRO A 662 -17.34 2.34 20.62
N PRO A 663 -17.04 2.90 21.79
CA PRO A 663 -16.62 2.13 22.98
C PRO A 663 -17.80 1.47 23.72
N TYR A 664 -19.05 1.76 23.32
CA TYR A 664 -20.22 1.09 23.87
C TYR A 664 -20.46 -0.27 23.22
N LEU A 665 -20.97 -1.23 24.00
CA LEU A 665 -21.47 -2.49 23.45
C LEU A 665 -22.78 -2.26 22.70
N CYS A 666 -22.97 -2.94 21.56
CA CYS A 666 -24.27 -2.95 20.91
C CYS A 666 -25.34 -3.58 21.84
N PRO A 667 -26.65 -3.31 21.65
CA PRO A 667 -27.69 -3.81 22.56
C PRO A 667 -27.71 -5.34 22.74
N VAL A 668 -27.25 -6.10 21.74
CA VAL A 668 -27.16 -7.57 21.81
C VAL A 668 -25.98 -8.02 22.66
N ASP A 669 -24.80 -7.44 22.47
CA ASP A 669 -23.59 -7.83 23.22
C ASP A 669 -23.60 -7.26 24.64
N LEU A 670 -24.25 -6.12 24.86
CA LEU A 670 -24.59 -5.62 26.19
C LEU A 670 -25.45 -6.64 26.95
N ALA A 671 -26.48 -7.20 26.31
CA ALA A 671 -27.32 -8.22 26.92
C ALA A 671 -26.56 -9.53 27.21
N LYS A 672 -25.62 -9.94 26.33
CA LYS A 672 -24.71 -11.08 26.59
C LYS A 672 -23.81 -10.80 27.80
N MET A 673 -23.16 -9.65 27.86
CA MET A 673 -22.23 -9.28 28.93
C MET A 673 -22.95 -9.22 30.29
N ILE A 674 -24.08 -8.52 30.37
CA ILE A 674 -24.94 -8.44 31.56
C ILE A 674 -25.38 -9.85 32.01
N SER A 675 -25.80 -10.69 31.07
CA SER A 675 -26.16 -12.09 31.35
C SER A 675 -24.96 -12.97 31.75
N ALA A 676 -23.73 -12.59 31.40
CA ALA A 676 -22.52 -13.32 31.79
C ALA A 676 -22.09 -12.96 33.20
N THR A 677 -22.06 -11.67 33.53
CA THR A 677 -21.48 -11.16 34.79
C THR A 677 -22.50 -10.96 35.92
N GLN A 678 -23.80 -11.20 35.64
CA GLN A 678 -24.91 -11.03 36.58
C GLN A 678 -25.10 -9.58 37.08
N SER A 679 -24.58 -8.61 36.33
CA SER A 679 -24.79 -7.16 36.52
C SER A 679 -26.12 -6.70 35.91
N THR A 680 -26.48 -5.43 36.12
CA THR A 680 -27.49 -4.69 35.33
C THR A 680 -26.83 -3.66 34.39
N PRO A 681 -27.55 -3.09 33.39
CA PRO A 681 -26.98 -2.03 32.55
C PRO A 681 -26.60 -0.76 33.34
N PRO A 682 -27.44 -0.22 34.26
CA PRO A 682 -27.06 0.96 35.05
C PRO A 682 -25.81 0.77 35.89
N GLU A 683 -25.61 -0.38 36.54
CA GLU A 683 -24.40 -0.66 37.34
C GLU A 683 -23.13 -0.60 36.49
N ARG A 684 -23.13 -1.30 35.35
CA ARG A 684 -22.02 -1.27 34.39
C ARG A 684 -21.75 0.13 33.87
N TYR A 685 -22.80 0.85 33.50
CA TYR A 685 -22.65 2.21 33.01
C TYR A 685 -22.10 3.15 34.08
N ARG A 686 -22.55 3.07 35.34
CA ARG A 686 -21.99 3.89 36.44
C ARG A 686 -20.53 3.54 36.74
N ALA A 687 -20.15 2.26 36.67
CA ALA A 687 -18.75 1.84 36.84
C ALA A 687 -17.84 2.44 35.76
N ILE A 688 -18.23 2.36 34.49
CA ILE A 688 -17.48 2.96 33.37
C ILE A 688 -17.50 4.49 33.43
N LEU A 689 -18.63 5.11 33.82
CA LEU A 689 -18.72 6.56 34.01
C LEU A 689 -17.71 7.07 35.06
N ALA A 690 -17.46 6.29 36.11
CA ALA A 690 -16.46 6.57 37.14
C ALA A 690 -15.01 6.33 36.66
N PHE A 691 -14.79 5.41 35.72
CA PHE A 691 -13.50 5.30 35.02
C PHE A 691 -13.26 6.51 34.11
N CYS A 692 -14.19 6.83 33.21
CA CYS A 692 -14.05 7.94 32.26
C CYS A 692 -13.94 9.31 32.96
N ALA A 693 -14.40 9.43 34.21
CA ALA A 693 -14.19 10.62 35.05
C ALA A 693 -12.71 10.95 35.34
N LYS A 694 -11.83 9.94 35.26
CA LYS A 694 -10.38 10.08 35.53
C LYS A 694 -9.55 10.40 34.28
N HIS A 695 -10.20 10.40 33.11
CA HIS A 695 -9.57 10.46 31.79
C HIS A 695 -10.33 11.43 30.85
N GLU A 696 -10.92 12.49 31.40
CA GLU A 696 -11.75 13.44 30.65
C GLU A 696 -10.95 14.34 29.69
N GLU A 697 -9.62 14.33 29.78
CA GLU A 697 -8.70 14.90 28.80
C GLU A 697 -8.62 14.09 27.50
N VAL A 698 -9.08 12.84 27.50
CA VAL A 698 -9.08 11.94 26.34
C VAL A 698 -10.42 12.01 25.63
N HIS A 699 -10.41 12.39 24.35
CA HIS A 699 -11.60 12.60 23.52
C HIS A 699 -12.60 11.44 23.59
N LEU A 700 -12.14 10.20 23.46
CA LEU A 700 -13.00 9.02 23.55
C LEU A 700 -13.70 8.90 24.91
N PHE A 701 -12.97 9.09 26.02
CA PHE A 701 -13.54 8.92 27.35
C PHE A 701 -14.42 10.10 27.76
N ALA A 702 -14.10 11.33 27.33
CA ALA A 702 -14.98 12.49 27.46
C ALA A 702 -16.31 12.28 26.71
N ALA A 703 -16.24 11.84 25.44
CA ALA A 703 -17.40 11.51 24.63
C ALA A 703 -18.20 10.34 25.22
N TYR A 704 -17.53 9.28 25.67
CA TYR A 704 -18.21 8.11 26.23
C TYR A 704 -18.87 8.42 27.58
N ARG A 705 -18.23 9.24 28.42
CA ARG A 705 -18.80 9.77 29.67
C ARG A 705 -20.11 10.52 29.41
N ALA A 706 -20.13 11.41 28.41
CA ALA A 706 -21.33 12.15 28.03
C ALA A 706 -22.42 11.24 27.42
N TRP A 707 -22.04 10.28 26.56
CA TRP A 707 -22.96 9.27 26.03
C TRP A 707 -23.63 8.46 27.16
N ILE A 708 -22.82 7.98 28.13
CA ILE A 708 -23.31 7.20 29.27
C ILE A 708 -24.25 8.03 30.14
N ALA A 709 -23.91 9.30 30.40
CA ALA A 709 -24.72 10.18 31.24
C ALA A 709 -26.14 10.39 30.68
N GLU A 710 -26.29 10.59 29.37
CA GLU A 710 -27.61 10.61 28.75
C GLU A 710 -28.24 9.22 28.66
N ARG A 711 -27.46 8.16 28.38
CA ARG A 711 -28.01 6.80 28.28
C ARG A 711 -28.60 6.31 29.60
N LEU A 712 -28.01 6.69 30.75
CA LEU A 712 -28.59 6.42 32.07
C LEU A 712 -29.97 7.08 32.22
N LYS A 713 -30.11 8.36 31.82
CA LYS A 713 -31.41 9.05 31.81
C LYS A 713 -32.44 8.46 30.84
N GLU A 714 -32.02 7.66 29.85
CA GLU A 714 -32.95 6.94 28.96
C GLU A 714 -33.43 5.59 29.53
N ILE A 715 -32.73 5.00 30.50
CA ILE A 715 -33.02 3.66 31.05
C ILE A 715 -33.45 3.66 32.53
N GLU A 716 -33.31 4.79 33.21
CA GLU A 716 -33.74 5.01 34.60
C GLU A 716 -35.07 5.79 34.70
N LYS A 717 -35.70 6.08 33.55
CA LYS A 717 -37.08 6.57 33.43
C LYS A 717 -38.06 5.41 33.28
#